data_AF-A0A7V9P1G6-F1
#
_entry.id   AF-A0A7V9P1G6-F1
#
_cell.length_a   1.000
_cell.length_b   1.000
_cell.length_c   1.000
_cell.angle_alpha   90.00
_cell.angle_beta   90.00
_cell.angle_gamma   90.00
#
_symmetry.space_group_name_H-M   'P 1'
#
loop_
_entity.id
_entity.type
_entity.pdbx_description
1 polymer ?
#
loop_
_entity_poly.entity_id
_entity_poly.type
_entity_poly.pdbx_seq_one_letter_code
_entity_poly.pdbx_strand_id
1 'polypeptide(L)'
;MKKIFAAVISFTFFISNANDLLVENPFSRSFKKAYALNPSVPKGILEAISYTQTRFQHLDNTTEPSCIGYPRAYGVMGLILDGKNYFRNNLSRISQLSGFSEKEIISSPETSILAYAKAFGQLQTQQHQFSSDLSKYQTILIELSELPVTDDLQNNFALNAHLYQVYWFLSNSGFQDVYDFPDHKIDLQKIFGDNYSVLSSKSIIINSTSIKSESGQTFKLTSAASIMSPDYPSAIYTPAGSCNYSSRGGTQISAVTIHDVEGSYAGCISWFQNCAASVSAHYVVRSSDGQITQMVLESAKAWHVGSENPYTVGIEHEGYNNTASWYTNAMYTTSGALVKDICTDNAINPLRTFYGPGCNGTTQQCLQGSCVKVKGHQMFPNQTHNDPGQYWNWAKYYKIINNTYSITATYTTATGTFYDSGGPTTNYGNDERKFWLFTKAGTTNITLSFTSFNLESGYDNLFIYNGGSINSPLVGQYTGTVNPGPITSVNDSVLVEFRSDCATPAAGWAAGYIMNGTVVATPADNIAPTTAVATTNAWKTAAFTATITDVDNIGGSGVEKGYYQVSDFNGTEWRANYTKGFLADNFDNAIHPEWTPTVGIWGISGNALVQTDETSPAAGNTNIYAALTQSLSNRYMYHFLAKFEGTGTTRRAGLHFACDNPTLPNRNNSYFVWFRLDDQKVEIYKTVNDVIGTPQVSITHTFSAAQWYDIKVIFDRITGKISVYWNNGLIATWTDATPYANGSYVSFRSGNCKFSIDEIKVYRSRAGSVNVNVGSGLANEMRYLNTSPLLSAGKIKSICQDTAGNLSSIYFHDVNVDWTPPSNIAFINDGPAADISTVNTTDSLRANWGTSLDPNSAIFRYWYSIGTAPGATNTQAWTSNLGATSVTAHTLNLTQNFIYFFNVKAENGAGLFSNVISSNGQKVDTTTVVAGIKENSDLISLEVFPNPFTNQVNFKLENPQNSKIKIALIDIFGRELKAIELKEEAGGVEQKFSVSNLNLANGTYFLKVEINGKPFYKKLLKE
;
A
#
# COMPACT_ATOMS: atom_id res chain seq x y z
N MET A 1 -31.49 9.43 1.20
CA MET A 1 -31.67 8.21 2.03
C MET A 1 -32.24 7.10 1.15
N LYS A 2 -31.60 5.91 1.16
CA LYS A 2 -31.75 4.76 0.23
C LYS A 2 -30.94 4.83 -1.09
N LYS A 3 -29.74 4.25 -1.03
CA LYS A 3 -29.02 3.41 -2.02
C LYS A 3 -27.51 3.59 -1.81
N ILE A 4 -26.95 2.84 -0.86
CA ILE A 4 -25.52 2.64 -0.70
C ILE A 4 -25.34 1.13 -0.84
N PHE A 5 -24.90 0.67 -2.02
CA PHE A 5 -24.22 -0.61 -2.20
C PHE A 5 -23.71 -0.71 -3.65
N ALA A 6 -22.48 -1.22 -3.77
CA ALA A 6 -21.80 -1.72 -4.98
C ALA A 6 -21.05 -0.72 -5.87
N ALA A 7 -19.79 -0.44 -5.52
CA ALA A 7 -18.67 -0.34 -6.47
C ALA A 7 -17.33 -0.36 -5.70
N VAL A 8 -16.75 -1.54 -5.48
CA VAL A 8 -15.31 -1.68 -5.19
C VAL A 8 -14.76 -2.64 -6.23
N ILE A 9 -14.41 -2.08 -7.39
CA ILE A 9 -13.74 -2.78 -8.48
C ILE A 9 -12.23 -2.50 -8.34
N SER A 10 -11.48 -3.58 -8.17
CA SER A 10 -10.06 -3.79 -8.47
C SER A 10 -9.20 -2.55 -8.74
N PHE A 11 -8.52 -2.04 -7.72
CA PHE A 11 -7.23 -1.36 -7.91
C PHE A 11 -6.14 -2.42 -8.08
N THR A 12 -5.79 -2.74 -9.32
CA THR A 12 -4.49 -3.34 -9.61
C THR A 12 -3.45 -2.26 -9.35
N PHE A 13 -2.58 -2.49 -8.36
CA PHE A 13 -1.35 -1.72 -8.21
C PHE A 13 -0.46 -2.01 -9.42
N PHE A 14 -0.55 -1.21 -10.48
CA PHE A 14 0.57 -1.03 -11.37
C PHE A 14 1.52 -0.05 -10.68
N ILE A 15 2.59 -0.59 -10.11
CA ILE A 15 3.77 0.18 -9.77
C ILE A 15 4.23 0.81 -11.08
N SER A 16 4.30 2.15 -11.14
CA SER A 16 4.98 2.84 -12.23
C SER A 16 6.43 2.35 -12.25
N ASN A 17 6.82 1.57 -13.25
CA ASN A 17 8.22 1.21 -13.44
C ASN A 17 8.97 2.50 -13.73
N ALA A 18 10.09 2.75 -13.02
CA ALA A 18 10.93 3.93 -13.24
C ALA A 18 11.31 4.12 -14.73
N ASN A 19 11.35 3.02 -15.51
CA ASN A 19 11.61 3.00 -16.94
C ASN A 19 10.63 3.83 -17.81
N ASP A 20 9.37 4.04 -17.38
CA ASP A 20 8.39 4.80 -18.19
C ASP A 20 8.61 6.33 -18.14
N LEU A 21 9.41 6.80 -17.18
CA LEU A 21 9.65 8.23 -16.93
C LEU A 21 11.03 8.69 -17.40
N LEU A 22 11.92 7.75 -17.73
CA LEU A 22 13.27 8.04 -18.23
C LEU A 22 13.20 8.41 -19.72
N VAL A 23 13.59 9.64 -20.04
CA VAL A 23 13.62 10.18 -21.41
C VAL A 23 15.06 10.43 -21.83
N GLU A 24 15.41 10.17 -23.08
CA GLU A 24 16.73 10.52 -23.61
C GLU A 24 16.97 12.03 -23.50
N ASN A 25 18.13 12.44 -22.99
CA ASN A 25 18.56 13.82 -22.96
C ASN A 25 19.57 14.08 -24.09
N PRO A 26 19.13 14.59 -25.26
CA PRO A 26 20.02 14.84 -26.40
C PRO A 26 21.00 16.00 -26.16
N PHE A 27 20.81 16.79 -25.09
CA PHE A 27 21.58 17.99 -24.80
C PHE A 27 22.58 17.81 -23.65
N SER A 28 22.90 16.57 -23.26
CA SER A 28 23.81 16.26 -22.14
C SER A 28 25.15 16.99 -22.21
N ARG A 29 25.73 17.18 -23.42
CA ARG A 29 26.96 17.95 -23.62
C ARG A 29 26.77 19.44 -23.26
N SER A 30 25.64 20.03 -23.62
CA SER A 30 25.33 21.44 -23.33
C SER A 30 25.07 21.67 -21.84
N PHE A 31 24.41 20.73 -21.15
CA PHE A 31 24.29 20.76 -19.68
C PHE A 31 25.66 20.68 -18.99
N LYS A 32 26.53 19.74 -19.38
CA LYS A 32 27.90 19.64 -18.86
C LYS A 32 28.70 20.92 -19.08
N LYS A 33 28.56 21.54 -20.25
CA LYS A 33 29.17 22.85 -20.57
C LYS A 33 28.62 23.96 -19.67
N ALA A 34 27.31 23.98 -19.40
CA ALA A 34 26.68 24.96 -18.53
C ALA A 34 27.19 24.88 -17.09
N TYR A 35 27.37 23.67 -16.55
CA TYR A 35 27.99 23.46 -15.24
C TYR A 35 29.48 23.83 -15.20
N ALA A 36 30.23 23.55 -16.27
CA ALA A 36 31.64 23.95 -16.34
C ALA A 36 31.81 25.49 -16.32
N LEU A 37 30.88 26.22 -16.93
CA LEU A 37 30.88 27.68 -16.98
C LEU A 37 30.23 28.33 -15.74
N ASN A 38 29.35 27.61 -15.04
CA ASN A 38 28.64 28.08 -13.85
C ASN A 38 28.76 27.04 -12.72
N PRO A 39 29.97 26.83 -12.15
CA PRO A 39 30.23 25.72 -11.23
C PRO A 39 29.49 25.83 -9.88
N SER A 40 28.93 27.00 -9.56
CA SER A 40 28.12 27.20 -8.35
C SER A 40 26.72 26.62 -8.46
N VAL A 41 26.22 26.36 -9.68
CA VAL A 41 24.88 25.81 -9.89
C VAL A 41 24.89 24.33 -9.50
N PRO A 42 24.04 23.87 -8.56
CA PRO A 42 23.97 22.47 -8.19
C PRO A 42 23.63 21.56 -9.39
N LYS A 43 24.39 20.48 -9.54
CA LYS A 43 24.16 19.46 -10.57
C LYS A 43 22.77 18.85 -10.46
N GLY A 44 22.09 18.62 -11.58
CA GLY A 44 20.73 18.11 -11.65
C GLY A 44 19.66 19.20 -11.75
N ILE A 45 19.88 20.44 -11.28
CA ILE A 45 18.85 21.51 -11.32
C ILE A 45 18.46 21.85 -12.76
N LEU A 46 19.45 21.94 -13.66
CA LEU A 46 19.18 22.32 -15.05
C LEU A 46 18.41 21.20 -15.76
N GLU A 47 18.78 19.94 -15.49
CA GLU A 47 18.08 18.77 -15.98
C GLU A 47 16.65 18.69 -15.42
N ALA A 48 16.45 18.99 -14.14
CA ALA A 48 15.14 18.97 -13.50
C ALA A 48 14.19 19.98 -14.13
N ILE A 49 14.64 21.21 -14.40
CA ILE A 49 13.80 22.24 -15.05
C ILE A 49 13.48 21.88 -16.49
N SER A 50 14.49 21.48 -17.27
CA SER A 50 14.30 21.07 -18.66
C SER A 50 13.36 19.85 -18.75
N TYR A 51 13.56 18.87 -17.87
CA TYR A 51 12.69 17.70 -17.80
C TYR A 51 11.26 18.11 -17.48
N THR A 52 11.03 18.86 -16.40
CA THR A 52 9.67 19.18 -15.93
C THR A 52 8.90 20.03 -16.94
N GLN A 53 9.55 20.98 -17.61
CA GLN A 53 8.88 21.91 -18.51
C GLN A 53 8.75 21.41 -19.96
N THR A 54 9.76 20.69 -20.48
CA THR A 54 9.81 20.33 -21.91
C THR A 54 10.14 18.86 -22.17
N ARG A 55 10.48 18.07 -21.14
CA ARG A 55 11.04 16.72 -21.29
C ARG A 55 12.26 16.70 -22.21
N PHE A 56 13.14 17.70 -22.06
CA PHE A 56 14.34 17.92 -22.90
C PHE A 56 14.03 18.19 -24.38
N GLN A 57 12.87 18.76 -24.69
CA GLN A 57 12.54 19.16 -26.06
C GLN A 57 12.82 20.64 -26.29
N HIS A 58 13.33 20.96 -27.48
CA HIS A 58 13.50 22.34 -27.88
C HIS A 58 12.20 22.87 -28.50
N LEU A 59 11.54 23.78 -27.79
CA LEU A 59 10.32 24.43 -28.26
C LEU A 59 10.65 25.72 -29.00
N ASP A 60 10.08 25.93 -30.18
CA ASP A 60 10.32 27.11 -31.00
C ASP A 60 9.03 27.59 -31.70
N ASN A 61 9.16 28.49 -32.67
CA ASN A 61 8.00 29.04 -33.38
C ASN A 61 7.23 28.02 -34.22
N THR A 62 7.81 26.85 -34.49
CA THR A 62 7.17 25.74 -35.22
C THR A 62 6.35 24.82 -34.32
N THR A 63 6.47 24.96 -33.00
CA THR A 63 5.65 24.22 -32.03
C THR A 63 4.20 24.74 -32.07
N GLU A 64 3.24 23.82 -32.12
CA GLU A 64 1.81 24.15 -32.16
C GLU A 64 1.43 25.04 -30.96
N PRO A 65 0.62 26.10 -31.16
CA PRO A 65 0.12 26.90 -30.05
C PRO A 65 -0.94 26.12 -29.28
N SER A 66 -1.02 26.39 -27.98
CA SER A 66 -2.05 25.80 -27.12
C SER A 66 -3.46 26.13 -27.59
N CYS A 67 -4.30 25.09 -27.59
CA CYS A 67 -5.70 25.16 -28.01
C CYS A 67 -6.56 26.04 -27.09
N ILE A 68 -6.16 26.16 -25.84
CA ILE A 68 -6.78 27.02 -24.82
C ILE A 68 -6.14 28.40 -24.76
N GLY A 69 -5.24 28.74 -25.69
CA GLY A 69 -4.54 30.01 -25.68
C GLY A 69 -3.57 30.17 -24.50
N TYR A 70 -3.12 29.08 -23.88
CA TYR A 70 -2.02 29.10 -22.92
C TYR A 70 -0.76 29.72 -23.55
N PRO A 71 0.01 30.57 -22.83
CA PRO A 71 1.21 31.18 -23.39
C PRO A 71 2.22 30.17 -23.92
N ARG A 72 2.79 30.48 -25.08
CA ARG A 72 3.78 29.62 -25.73
C ARG A 72 5.08 29.60 -24.93
N ALA A 73 5.58 28.40 -24.67
CA ALA A 73 6.91 28.17 -24.13
C ALA A 73 7.97 28.03 -25.23
N TYR A 74 9.20 28.43 -24.91
CA TYR A 74 10.33 28.45 -25.83
C TYR A 74 11.59 27.84 -25.21
N GLY A 75 12.47 27.35 -26.09
CA GLY A 75 13.74 26.77 -25.73
C GLY A 75 13.60 25.42 -25.06
N VAL A 76 14.74 24.87 -24.63
CA VAL A 76 14.79 23.60 -23.89
C VAL A 76 14.33 23.77 -22.44
N MET A 77 14.42 24.99 -21.91
CA MET A 77 14.07 25.30 -20.53
C MET A 77 12.59 25.69 -20.35
N GLY A 78 11.78 25.70 -21.42
CA GLY A 78 10.34 25.98 -21.37
C GLY A 78 9.98 27.39 -20.89
N LEU A 79 10.56 28.41 -21.53
CA LEU A 79 10.48 29.80 -21.07
C LEU A 79 9.37 30.57 -21.79
N ILE A 80 8.61 31.39 -21.05
CA ILE A 80 7.53 32.23 -21.54
C ILE A 80 8.05 33.63 -21.88
N LEU A 81 7.89 34.02 -23.14
CA LEU A 81 8.22 35.37 -23.62
C LEU A 81 7.08 36.37 -23.37
N ASP A 82 5.84 35.95 -23.66
CA ASP A 82 4.64 36.76 -23.48
C ASP A 82 3.62 35.98 -22.64
N GLY A 83 3.62 36.27 -21.34
CA GLY A 83 2.72 35.68 -20.36
C GLY A 83 1.31 36.29 -20.37
N LYS A 84 0.96 37.10 -21.38
CA LYS A 84 -0.38 37.69 -21.57
C LYS A 84 -0.88 38.50 -20.38
N ASN A 85 0.01 39.26 -19.74
CA ASN A 85 -0.25 40.05 -18.53
C ASN A 85 -0.71 39.25 -17.30
N TYR A 86 -0.53 37.93 -17.31
CA TYR A 86 -0.89 37.05 -16.21
C TYR A 86 0.33 36.26 -15.72
N PHE A 87 0.91 35.43 -16.60
CA PHE A 87 2.19 34.79 -16.32
C PHE A 87 3.32 35.80 -16.44
N ARG A 88 4.42 35.54 -15.73
CA ARG A 88 5.64 36.33 -15.82
C ARG A 88 6.41 35.97 -17.08
N ASN A 89 6.98 36.98 -17.73
CA ASN A 89 7.84 36.81 -18.90
C ASN A 89 9.23 36.35 -18.45
N ASN A 90 9.33 35.11 -17.94
CA ASN A 90 10.57 34.58 -17.37
C ASN A 90 11.69 34.47 -18.43
N LEU A 91 11.37 34.35 -19.72
CA LEU A 91 12.35 34.41 -20.80
C LEU A 91 13.06 35.77 -20.83
N SER A 92 12.30 36.87 -20.79
CA SER A 92 12.86 38.22 -20.75
C SER A 92 13.70 38.45 -19.48
N ARG A 93 13.26 37.92 -18.33
CA ARG A 93 14.03 37.99 -17.08
C ARG A 93 15.36 37.23 -17.19
N ILE A 94 15.35 36.02 -17.75
CA ILE A 94 16.56 35.22 -17.98
C ILE A 94 17.48 35.88 -18.99
N SER A 95 16.94 36.51 -20.05
CA SER A 95 17.72 37.28 -21.01
C SER A 95 18.47 38.43 -20.31
N GLN A 96 17.80 39.18 -19.44
CA GLN A 96 18.40 40.29 -18.68
C GLN A 96 19.51 39.82 -17.74
N LEU A 97 19.28 38.74 -16.96
CA LEU A 97 20.27 38.22 -16.02
C LEU A 97 21.45 37.58 -16.77
N SER A 98 21.19 36.74 -17.76
CA SER A 98 22.25 36.01 -18.45
C SER A 98 23.06 36.85 -19.44
N GLY A 99 22.47 37.91 -19.99
CA GLY A 99 23.06 38.72 -21.06
C GLY A 99 22.99 38.07 -22.46
N PHE A 100 22.30 36.94 -22.62
CA PHE A 100 21.95 36.39 -23.94
C PHE A 100 20.65 37.05 -24.42
N SER A 101 20.54 37.35 -25.72
CA SER A 101 19.30 37.93 -26.27
C SER A 101 18.17 36.91 -26.32
N GLU A 102 16.92 37.37 -26.22
CA GLU A 102 15.72 36.53 -26.31
C GLU A 102 15.72 35.68 -27.59
N LYS A 103 16.17 36.24 -28.71
CA LYS A 103 16.29 35.54 -30.00
C LYS A 103 17.30 34.38 -29.95
N GLU A 104 18.44 34.56 -29.29
CA GLU A 104 19.44 33.50 -29.15
C GLU A 104 18.95 32.39 -28.21
N ILE A 105 18.21 32.74 -27.16
CA ILE A 105 17.60 31.78 -26.23
C ILE A 105 16.55 30.91 -26.93
N ILE A 106 15.71 31.52 -27.78
CA ILE A 106 14.65 30.82 -28.52
C ILE A 106 15.23 29.89 -29.59
N SER A 107 16.27 30.32 -30.31
CA SER A 107 16.76 29.63 -31.50
C SER A 107 17.80 28.54 -31.26
N SER A 108 18.41 28.49 -30.07
CA SER A 108 19.53 27.59 -29.76
C SER A 108 19.27 26.80 -28.47
N PRO A 109 19.15 25.46 -28.55
CA PRO A 109 19.05 24.59 -27.38
C PRO A 109 20.18 24.82 -26.36
N GLU A 110 21.42 24.92 -26.84
CA GLU A 110 22.58 25.14 -25.99
C GLU A 110 22.53 26.53 -25.32
N THR A 111 22.15 27.56 -26.07
CA THR A 111 22.04 28.91 -25.51
C THR A 111 20.93 29.01 -24.47
N SER A 112 19.80 28.33 -24.69
CA SER A 112 18.71 28.24 -23.71
C SER A 112 19.20 27.70 -22.37
N ILE A 113 19.97 26.60 -22.38
CA ILE A 113 20.55 25.97 -21.18
C ILE A 113 21.61 26.89 -20.53
N LEU A 114 22.52 27.46 -21.32
CA LEU A 114 23.57 28.37 -20.84
C LEU A 114 23.00 29.64 -20.22
N ALA A 115 21.96 30.21 -20.84
CA ALA A 115 21.30 31.41 -20.35
C ALA A 115 20.63 31.15 -19.00
N TYR A 116 19.91 30.04 -18.86
CA TYR A 116 19.29 29.66 -17.59
C TYR A 116 20.34 29.45 -16.49
N ALA A 117 21.42 28.69 -16.78
CA ALA A 117 22.49 28.43 -15.82
C ALA A 117 23.17 29.72 -15.34
N LYS A 118 23.44 30.65 -16.26
CA LYS A 118 24.05 31.94 -15.93
C LYS A 118 23.11 32.85 -15.14
N ALA A 119 21.82 32.87 -15.48
CA ALA A 119 20.81 33.59 -14.72
C ALA A 119 20.69 33.04 -13.29
N PHE A 120 20.66 31.71 -13.13
CA PHE A 120 20.65 31.05 -11.83
C PHE A 120 21.90 31.42 -11.01
N GLY A 121 23.09 31.33 -11.60
CA GLY A 121 24.35 31.69 -10.94
C GLY A 121 24.40 33.15 -10.49
N GLN A 122 23.86 34.08 -11.30
CA GLN A 122 23.76 35.48 -10.88
C GLN A 122 22.82 35.67 -9.68
N LEU A 123 21.68 34.99 -9.65
CA LEU A 123 20.76 35.05 -8.52
C LEU A 123 21.36 34.43 -7.26
N GLN A 124 22.19 33.38 -7.38
CA GLN A 124 22.96 32.85 -6.24
C GLN A 124 23.87 33.93 -5.64
N THR A 125 24.57 34.70 -6.48
CA THR A 125 25.40 35.81 -6.04
C THR A 125 24.57 36.94 -5.41
N GLN A 126 23.47 37.35 -6.05
CA GLN A 126 22.62 38.46 -5.59
C GLN A 126 21.90 38.13 -4.27
N GLN A 127 21.46 36.88 -4.09
CA GLN A 127 20.73 36.43 -2.90
C GLN A 127 21.66 35.85 -1.82
N HIS A 128 22.97 35.84 -2.04
CA HIS A 128 23.97 35.21 -1.16
C HIS A 128 23.67 33.74 -0.83
N GLN A 129 23.18 32.98 -1.82
CA GLN A 129 22.78 31.59 -1.65
C GLN A 129 23.81 30.63 -2.27
N PHE A 130 24.66 30.07 -1.41
CA PHE A 130 25.60 29.01 -1.77
C PHE A 130 25.52 27.91 -0.69
N SER A 131 24.58 26.99 -0.88
CA SER A 131 24.33 25.89 0.06
C SER A 131 24.35 24.54 -0.64
N SER A 132 24.79 23.51 0.08
CA SER A 132 24.58 22.11 -0.31
C SER A 132 23.15 21.63 -0.03
N ASP A 133 22.38 22.35 0.79
CA ASP A 133 20.96 22.08 1.03
C ASP A 133 20.13 22.76 -0.07
N LEU A 134 19.60 21.98 -1.03
CA LEU A 134 18.87 22.54 -2.16
C LEU A 134 17.55 23.21 -1.79
N SER A 135 17.02 22.98 -0.58
CA SER A 135 15.83 23.70 -0.07
C SER A 135 16.06 25.22 -0.05
N LYS A 136 17.32 25.66 0.05
CA LYS A 136 17.68 27.09 0.08
C LYS A 136 17.51 27.79 -1.27
N TYR A 137 17.44 27.06 -2.38
CA TYR A 137 17.32 27.66 -3.73
C TYR A 137 15.88 27.91 -4.18
N GLN A 138 14.88 27.68 -3.31
CA GLN A 138 13.47 27.85 -3.64
C GLN A 138 13.17 29.27 -4.17
N THR A 139 13.78 30.31 -3.59
CA THR A 139 13.60 31.70 -4.02
C THR A 139 14.13 31.96 -5.43
N ILE A 140 15.24 31.33 -5.81
CA ILE A 140 15.80 31.42 -7.16
C ILE A 140 14.91 30.69 -8.17
N LEU A 141 14.44 29.48 -7.83
CA LEU A 141 13.53 28.71 -8.67
C LEU A 141 12.19 29.44 -8.88
N ILE A 142 11.68 30.09 -7.83
CA ILE A 142 10.49 30.95 -7.93
C ILE A 142 10.79 32.18 -8.81
N GLU A 143 11.94 32.81 -8.69
CA GLU A 143 12.25 34.00 -9.50
C GLU A 143 12.36 33.69 -11.01
N LEU A 144 12.83 32.49 -11.35
CA LEU A 144 13.00 32.05 -12.72
C LEU A 144 11.77 31.34 -13.32
N SER A 145 10.71 31.12 -12.54
CA SER A 145 9.46 30.52 -13.04
C SER A 145 8.53 31.55 -13.70
N GLU A 146 7.69 31.07 -14.60
CA GLU A 146 6.64 31.82 -15.30
C GLU A 146 5.42 32.08 -14.41
N LEU A 147 5.24 31.28 -13.36
CA LEU A 147 4.05 31.30 -12.52
C LEU A 147 3.89 32.64 -11.76
N PRO A 148 2.68 33.16 -11.56
CA PRO A 148 2.45 34.35 -10.73
C PRO A 148 2.95 34.13 -9.29
N VAL A 149 3.48 35.19 -8.67
CA VAL A 149 3.80 35.21 -7.23
C VAL A 149 2.77 36.09 -6.55
N THR A 150 1.77 35.44 -5.99
CA THR A 150 0.63 36.07 -5.34
C THR A 150 0.30 35.33 -4.06
N ASP A 151 -0.43 36.01 -3.17
CA ASP A 151 -0.90 35.44 -1.91
C ASP A 151 -2.20 34.63 -2.07
N ASP A 152 -2.69 34.45 -3.30
CA ASP A 152 -3.86 33.63 -3.56
C ASP A 152 -3.51 32.13 -3.51
N LEU A 153 -4.45 31.37 -2.97
CA LEU A 153 -4.31 29.95 -2.68
C LEU A 153 -3.92 29.11 -3.88
N GLN A 154 -4.40 29.51 -5.04
CA GLN A 154 -4.36 28.69 -6.24
C GLN A 154 -3.05 28.90 -7.01
N ASN A 155 -2.60 30.15 -7.15
CA ASN A 155 -1.28 30.45 -7.69
C ASN A 155 -0.17 30.00 -6.72
N ASN A 156 -0.41 30.09 -5.41
CA ASN A 156 0.53 29.54 -4.43
C ASN A 156 0.65 28.01 -4.55
N PHE A 157 -0.47 27.31 -4.74
CA PHE A 157 -0.46 25.88 -4.99
C PHE A 157 0.21 25.53 -6.32
N ALA A 158 -0.11 26.22 -7.42
CA ALA A 158 0.53 26.00 -8.72
C ALA A 158 2.06 26.14 -8.63
N LEU A 159 2.53 27.17 -7.92
CA LEU A 159 3.94 27.39 -7.66
C LEU A 159 4.58 26.27 -6.83
N ASN A 160 3.91 25.82 -5.75
CA ASN A 160 4.38 24.71 -4.93
C ASN A 160 4.35 23.36 -5.69
N ALA A 161 3.39 23.14 -6.58
CA ALA A 161 3.30 21.96 -7.42
C ALA A 161 4.43 21.92 -8.46
N HIS A 162 4.75 23.06 -9.08
CA HIS A 162 5.91 23.18 -9.95
C HIS A 162 7.22 22.88 -9.20
N LEU A 163 7.42 23.49 -8.03
CA LEU A 163 8.59 23.22 -7.19
C LEU A 163 8.65 21.77 -6.73
N TYR A 164 7.51 21.18 -6.37
CA TYR A 164 7.42 19.78 -5.98
C TYR A 164 7.94 18.87 -7.09
N GLN A 165 7.53 19.08 -8.35
CA GLN A 165 8.02 18.28 -9.47
C GLN A 165 9.54 18.40 -9.65
N VAL A 166 10.09 19.61 -9.52
CA VAL A 166 11.54 19.86 -9.61
C VAL A 166 12.30 19.13 -8.50
N TYR A 167 11.89 19.28 -7.25
CA TYR A 167 12.56 18.61 -6.12
C TYR A 167 12.33 17.10 -6.10
N TRP A 168 11.16 16.63 -6.56
CA TRP A 168 10.87 15.21 -6.72
C TRP A 168 11.80 14.56 -7.74
N PHE A 169 12.01 15.19 -8.91
CA PHE A 169 12.98 14.73 -9.90
C PHE A 169 14.38 14.59 -9.30
N LEU A 170 14.83 15.62 -8.56
CA LEU A 170 16.15 15.64 -7.92
C LEU A 170 16.30 14.59 -6.81
N SER A 171 15.19 14.18 -6.18
CA SER A 171 15.18 13.18 -5.09
C SER A 171 15.16 11.73 -5.57
N ASN A 172 14.94 11.48 -6.87
CA ASN A 172 14.77 10.13 -7.40
C ASN A 172 16.08 9.53 -7.91
N SER A 173 16.46 8.37 -7.37
CA SER A 173 17.72 7.69 -7.71
C SER A 173 17.81 7.27 -9.18
N GLY A 174 16.69 6.91 -9.82
CA GLY A 174 16.69 6.54 -11.24
C GLY A 174 17.08 7.70 -12.16
N PHE A 175 16.66 8.92 -11.84
CA PHE A 175 17.07 10.11 -12.58
C PHE A 175 18.52 10.51 -12.28
N GLN A 176 18.97 10.35 -11.03
CA GLN A 176 20.37 10.58 -10.61
C GLN A 176 21.33 9.70 -11.43
N ASP A 177 21.01 8.41 -11.58
CA ASP A 177 21.81 7.45 -12.33
C ASP A 177 21.84 7.77 -13.83
N VAL A 178 20.69 8.08 -14.43
CA VAL A 178 20.56 8.30 -15.88
C VAL A 178 21.14 9.63 -16.33
N TYR A 179 20.97 10.68 -15.54
CA TYR A 179 21.41 12.04 -15.90
C TYR A 179 22.70 12.49 -15.19
N ASP A 180 23.37 11.59 -14.46
CA ASP A 180 24.72 11.78 -13.90
C ASP A 180 24.82 12.99 -12.94
N PHE A 181 23.94 13.00 -11.93
CA PHE A 181 23.98 13.99 -10.85
C PHE A 181 23.91 13.34 -9.45
N PRO A 182 24.52 13.95 -8.41
CA PRO A 182 24.66 13.31 -7.11
C PRO A 182 23.35 13.27 -6.32
N ASP A 183 23.23 12.30 -5.41
CA ASP A 183 22.15 12.27 -4.43
C ASP A 183 22.31 13.40 -3.40
N HIS A 184 21.44 14.40 -3.52
CA HIS A 184 21.45 15.58 -2.66
C HIS A 184 20.72 15.38 -1.32
N LYS A 185 20.25 14.17 -1.00
CA LYS A 185 19.53 13.86 0.25
C LYS A 185 18.35 14.78 0.50
N ILE A 186 17.58 15.05 -0.55
CA ILE A 186 16.41 15.93 -0.51
C ILE A 186 15.32 15.29 0.33
N ASP A 187 14.90 16.00 1.38
CA ASP A 187 13.73 15.66 2.17
C ASP A 187 12.55 16.55 1.73
N LEU A 188 11.65 15.98 0.93
CA LEU A 188 10.46 16.69 0.44
C LEU A 188 9.51 17.08 1.58
N GLN A 189 9.45 16.31 2.66
CA GLN A 189 8.66 16.63 3.86
C GLN A 189 9.27 17.83 4.60
N LYS A 190 10.59 17.97 4.61
CA LYS A 190 11.29 19.16 5.15
C LYS A 190 11.07 20.41 4.29
N ILE A 191 11.06 20.27 2.96
CA ILE A 191 10.87 21.40 2.03
C ILE A 191 9.44 21.93 2.07
N PHE A 192 8.46 21.03 2.00
CA PHE A 192 7.06 21.41 1.85
C PHE A 192 6.25 21.35 3.15
N GLY A 193 6.81 20.84 4.24
CA GLY A 193 6.12 20.72 5.53
C GLY A 193 4.79 19.98 5.39
N ASP A 194 3.75 20.47 6.06
CA ASP A 194 2.41 19.87 6.01
C ASP A 194 1.84 19.81 4.57
N ASN A 195 2.26 20.72 3.70
CA ASN A 195 1.82 20.76 2.30
C ASN A 195 2.39 19.58 1.49
N TYR A 196 3.45 18.90 1.95
CA TYR A 196 3.98 17.70 1.27
C TYR A 196 2.91 16.61 1.11
N SER A 197 2.12 16.38 2.17
CA SER A 197 1.04 15.38 2.17
C SER A 197 -0.04 15.65 1.12
N VAL A 198 -0.17 16.91 0.71
CA VAL A 198 -1.06 17.37 -0.35
C VAL A 198 -0.36 17.28 -1.70
N LEU A 199 0.82 17.85 -1.85
CA LEU A 199 1.58 17.88 -3.11
C LEU A 199 1.92 16.47 -3.65
N SER A 200 2.20 15.53 -2.75
CA SER A 200 2.48 14.11 -3.05
C SER A 200 1.24 13.21 -3.11
N SER A 201 0.05 13.76 -2.85
CA SER A 201 -1.17 12.96 -2.85
C SER A 201 -1.58 12.59 -4.27
N LYS A 202 -2.09 11.36 -4.46
CA LYS A 202 -2.65 10.93 -5.74
C LYS A 202 -3.88 11.76 -6.13
N SER A 203 -4.61 12.23 -5.12
CA SER A 203 -5.74 13.13 -5.25
C SER A 203 -5.75 14.14 -4.11
N ILE A 204 -6.11 15.37 -4.42
CA ILE A 204 -6.38 16.43 -3.44
C ILE A 204 -7.79 16.97 -3.73
N ILE A 205 -8.31 17.89 -2.93
CA ILE A 205 -9.68 18.39 -2.92
C ILE A 205 -9.54 19.90 -2.86
N ILE A 206 -9.84 20.58 -3.96
CA ILE A 206 -9.82 22.04 -4.00
C ILE A 206 -11.26 22.56 -3.93
N ASN A 207 -11.45 23.80 -3.52
CA ASN A 207 -12.65 24.60 -3.71
C ASN A 207 -12.24 26.07 -3.71
N SER A 208 -13.20 26.99 -3.72
CA SER A 208 -12.94 28.43 -3.71
C SER A 208 -12.11 28.92 -2.51
N THR A 209 -12.00 28.15 -1.43
CA THR A 209 -11.39 28.58 -0.15
C THR A 209 -10.38 27.61 0.47
N SER A 210 -10.23 26.36 -0.01
CA SER A 210 -9.23 25.41 0.53
C SER A 210 -8.73 24.42 -0.51
N ILE A 211 -7.55 23.84 -0.28
CA ILE A 211 -6.97 22.71 -1.01
C ILE A 211 -6.64 21.61 0.01
N LYS A 212 -6.99 20.32 -0.17
CA LYS A 212 -6.74 19.25 0.83
C LYS A 212 -6.37 17.89 0.25
N SER A 213 -5.56 17.03 0.87
CA SER A 213 -5.34 15.64 0.42
C SER A 213 -6.60 14.75 0.54
N GLU A 214 -6.57 13.57 -0.10
CA GLU A 214 -7.55 12.49 0.09
C GLU A 214 -7.76 12.11 1.58
N SER A 215 -6.69 12.20 2.38
CA SER A 215 -6.71 11.96 3.83
C SER A 215 -7.18 13.17 4.67
N GLY A 216 -7.64 14.25 4.01
CA GLY A 216 -8.20 15.43 4.65
C GLY A 216 -7.19 16.49 5.09
N GLN A 217 -5.89 16.34 4.80
CA GLN A 217 -4.85 17.31 5.16
C GLN A 217 -4.98 18.56 4.31
N THR A 218 -5.05 19.75 4.89
CA THR A 218 -5.27 21.00 4.13
C THR A 218 -3.95 21.63 3.73
N PHE A 219 -3.78 21.98 2.45
CA PHE A 219 -2.74 22.89 1.96
C PHE A 219 -2.92 24.23 2.67
N LYS A 220 -1.93 24.60 3.46
CA LYS A 220 -2.02 25.75 4.34
C LYS A 220 -1.58 27.00 3.59
N LEU A 221 -2.54 27.89 3.31
CA LEU A 221 -2.36 29.34 3.42
C LEU A 221 -3.10 29.82 4.68
N THR A 222 -2.75 30.96 5.26
CA THR A 222 -3.43 31.50 6.44
C THR A 222 -4.96 31.63 6.21
N SER A 223 -5.72 30.73 6.88
CA SER A 223 -7.17 30.68 7.18
C SER A 223 -8.24 30.37 6.09
N ALA A 224 -9.04 29.32 6.42
CA ALA A 224 -10.50 29.08 6.21
C ALA A 224 -11.05 28.14 5.10
N ALA A 225 -11.50 26.94 5.55
CA ALA A 225 -12.73 26.15 5.23
C ALA A 225 -13.10 25.67 3.79
N SER A 226 -13.97 24.63 3.74
CA SER A 226 -14.00 23.50 2.79
C SER A 226 -15.27 23.30 1.94
N ILE A 227 -15.16 22.59 0.79
CA ILE A 227 -16.11 21.66 0.12
C ILE A 227 -15.33 20.65 -0.78
N MET A 228 -15.87 19.44 -1.00
CA MET A 228 -15.33 18.33 -1.83
C MET A 228 -15.58 18.49 -3.35
N SER A 229 -14.81 17.76 -4.19
CA SER A 229 -15.12 17.51 -5.62
C SER A 229 -16.49 16.81 -5.74
N PRO A 230 -17.48 17.37 -6.45
CA PRO A 230 -18.84 16.81 -6.50
C PRO A 230 -18.99 15.60 -7.42
N ASP A 231 -18.18 15.51 -8.49
CA ASP A 231 -18.43 14.59 -9.60
C ASP A 231 -17.46 13.40 -9.61
N TYR A 232 -16.15 13.63 -9.43
CA TYR A 232 -15.17 12.53 -9.27
C TYR A 232 -14.42 12.63 -7.93
N PRO A 233 -14.68 11.72 -6.96
CA PRO A 233 -14.13 11.81 -5.60
C PRO A 233 -12.59 11.80 -5.52
N SER A 234 -11.92 11.19 -6.49
CA SER A 234 -10.45 11.14 -6.59
C SER A 234 -9.85 12.29 -7.41
N ALA A 235 -10.64 13.29 -7.82
CA ALA A 235 -10.14 14.51 -8.46
C ALA A 235 -10.08 15.70 -7.50
N ILE A 236 -9.22 16.64 -7.89
CA ILE A 236 -8.97 17.91 -7.24
C ILE A 236 -9.87 18.99 -7.79
N TYR A 237 -10.83 19.52 -7.02
CA TYR A 237 -11.72 20.53 -7.58
C TYR A 237 -11.21 21.98 -7.53
N THR A 238 -10.42 22.46 -8.50
CA THR A 238 -10.00 23.87 -8.59
C THR A 238 -10.91 24.64 -9.54
N PRO A 239 -11.96 25.36 -9.09
CA PRO A 239 -12.89 25.98 -10.02
C PRO A 239 -12.17 26.94 -10.97
N ALA A 240 -12.45 26.79 -12.26
CA ALA A 240 -12.17 27.78 -13.27
C ALA A 240 -12.85 29.11 -12.89
N GLY A 241 -12.39 30.22 -13.48
CA GLY A 241 -13.06 31.51 -13.30
C GLY A 241 -14.53 31.39 -13.73
N SER A 242 -15.46 31.96 -12.96
CA SER A 242 -16.92 31.90 -13.25
C SER A 242 -17.29 32.50 -14.63
N CYS A 243 -16.39 33.27 -15.20
CA CYS A 243 -16.37 33.87 -16.52
C CYS A 243 -15.95 32.93 -17.66
N ASN A 244 -15.40 31.74 -17.37
CA ASN A 244 -14.86 30.79 -18.35
C ASN A 244 -15.75 29.55 -18.57
N TYR A 245 -16.90 29.46 -17.90
CA TYR A 245 -17.88 28.40 -18.10
C TYR A 245 -19.30 28.96 -17.94
N SER A 246 -20.30 28.16 -18.26
CA SER A 246 -21.71 28.57 -18.20
C SER A 246 -22.61 27.40 -17.86
N SER A 247 -23.92 27.61 -17.73
CA SER A 247 -24.86 26.50 -17.62
C SER A 247 -24.90 25.67 -18.92
N ARG A 248 -25.01 24.34 -18.80
CA ARG A 248 -25.35 23.43 -19.92
C ARG A 248 -26.85 23.38 -20.22
N GLY A 249 -27.68 24.10 -19.46
CA GLY A 249 -29.11 24.25 -19.74
C GLY A 249 -29.90 22.93 -19.71
N GLY A 250 -29.45 21.94 -18.93
CA GLY A 250 -30.05 20.61 -18.86
C GLY A 250 -29.65 19.65 -19.98
N THR A 251 -28.78 20.06 -20.91
CA THR A 251 -28.26 19.19 -21.98
C THR A 251 -27.55 17.98 -21.40
N GLN A 252 -27.97 16.76 -21.76
CA GLN A 252 -27.37 15.54 -21.24
C GLN A 252 -25.92 15.37 -21.74
N ILE A 253 -25.02 15.00 -20.86
CA ILE A 253 -23.65 14.61 -21.22
C ILE A 253 -23.74 13.29 -21.99
N SER A 254 -23.11 13.24 -23.16
CA SER A 254 -23.16 12.06 -24.03
C SER A 254 -21.82 11.69 -24.67
N ALA A 255 -20.77 12.46 -24.39
CA ALA A 255 -19.42 12.22 -24.90
C ALA A 255 -18.35 12.79 -23.96
N VAL A 256 -17.12 12.29 -24.10
CA VAL A 256 -15.93 12.75 -23.39
C VAL A 256 -14.88 13.15 -24.42
N THR A 257 -14.27 14.32 -24.22
CA THR A 257 -13.23 14.86 -25.09
C THR A 257 -11.88 14.78 -24.40
N ILE A 258 -10.92 14.14 -25.06
CA ILE A 258 -9.53 14.07 -24.62
C ILE A 258 -8.77 15.21 -25.27
N HIS A 259 -8.04 15.97 -24.47
CA HIS A 259 -7.20 17.09 -24.86
C HIS A 259 -5.77 16.91 -24.33
N ASP A 260 -4.83 17.64 -24.91
CA ASP A 260 -3.56 17.98 -24.26
C ASP A 260 -3.43 19.51 -24.13
N VAL A 261 -2.64 19.94 -23.15
CA VAL A 261 -2.54 21.35 -22.76
C VAL A 261 -1.70 22.18 -23.75
N GLU A 262 -0.74 21.54 -24.43
CA GLU A 262 0.46 22.19 -25.01
C GLU A 262 1.19 23.04 -23.96
N GLY A 263 1.38 22.46 -22.78
CA GLY A 263 1.87 23.17 -21.60
C GLY A 263 1.83 22.34 -20.32
N SER A 264 2.13 22.99 -19.20
CA SER A 264 2.26 22.34 -17.90
C SER A 264 0.92 22.18 -17.18
N TYR A 265 0.84 21.17 -16.31
CA TYR A 265 -0.34 20.90 -15.47
C TYR A 265 -0.70 22.11 -14.59
N ALA A 266 0.29 22.68 -13.91
CA ALA A 266 0.10 23.84 -13.02
C ALA A 266 -0.27 25.11 -13.79
N GLY A 267 0.33 25.30 -14.96
CA GLY A 267 0.02 26.41 -15.86
C GLY A 267 -1.42 26.36 -16.37
N CYS A 268 -1.88 25.19 -16.82
CA CYS A 268 -3.26 25.00 -17.29
C CYS A 268 -4.29 25.36 -16.21
N ILE A 269 -4.10 24.84 -14.99
CA ILE A 269 -4.98 25.12 -13.84
C ILE A 269 -5.06 26.63 -13.59
N SER A 270 -3.91 27.30 -13.51
CA SER A 270 -3.83 28.75 -13.29
C SER A 270 -4.48 29.54 -14.43
N TRP A 271 -4.32 29.10 -15.69
CA TRP A 271 -4.87 29.78 -16.86
C TRP A 271 -6.41 29.76 -16.90
N PHE A 272 -7.05 28.62 -16.60
CA PHE A 272 -8.51 28.53 -16.56
C PHE A 272 -9.16 29.38 -15.46
N GLN A 273 -8.39 29.89 -14.51
CA GLN A 273 -8.89 30.81 -13.47
C GLN A 273 -8.86 32.28 -13.92
N ASN A 274 -8.08 32.59 -14.96
CA ASN A 274 -8.00 33.93 -15.54
C ASN A 274 -9.23 34.21 -16.42
N CYS A 275 -10.02 35.24 -16.09
CA CYS A 275 -11.17 35.62 -16.91
C CYS A 275 -10.83 36.13 -18.30
N ALA A 276 -9.58 36.52 -18.55
CA ALA A 276 -9.13 36.85 -19.89
C ALA A 276 -8.92 35.60 -20.77
N ALA A 277 -8.88 34.40 -20.19
CA ALA A 277 -8.70 33.16 -20.95
C ALA A 277 -9.89 32.86 -21.85
N SER A 278 -11.12 33.09 -21.38
CA SER A 278 -12.38 32.78 -22.10
C SER A 278 -12.49 31.31 -22.53
N VAL A 279 -11.86 30.39 -21.79
CA VAL A 279 -11.84 28.93 -22.02
C VAL A 279 -11.68 28.16 -20.71
N SER A 280 -12.13 26.90 -20.67
CA SER A 280 -11.97 25.99 -19.52
C SER A 280 -12.25 24.53 -19.93
N ALA A 281 -11.67 23.56 -19.24
CA ALA A 281 -12.09 22.15 -19.30
C ALA A 281 -12.71 21.67 -17.97
N HIS A 282 -13.25 20.45 -17.94
CA HIS A 282 -13.79 19.87 -16.71
C HIS A 282 -12.68 19.28 -15.85
N TYR A 283 -11.63 18.70 -16.44
CA TYR A 283 -10.53 18.08 -15.72
C TYR A 283 -9.16 18.39 -16.35
N VAL A 284 -8.09 18.32 -15.56
CA VAL A 284 -6.67 18.43 -15.97
C VAL A 284 -5.89 17.28 -15.33
N VAL A 285 -5.05 16.57 -16.08
CA VAL A 285 -4.32 15.38 -15.62
C VAL A 285 -2.81 15.60 -15.74
N ARG A 286 -2.08 15.37 -14.64
CA ARG A 286 -0.62 15.50 -14.58
C ARG A 286 0.08 14.29 -15.18
N SER A 287 1.12 14.54 -15.98
CA SER A 287 1.84 13.50 -16.71
C SER A 287 2.69 12.61 -15.80
N SER A 288 3.37 13.18 -14.81
CA SER A 288 4.37 12.45 -14.01
C SER A 288 3.77 11.34 -13.14
N ASP A 289 2.58 11.54 -12.59
CA ASP A 289 1.98 10.66 -11.58
C ASP A 289 0.47 10.46 -11.72
N GLY A 290 -0.17 11.10 -12.70
CA GLY A 290 -1.60 10.96 -12.95
C GLY A 290 -2.50 11.73 -11.99
N GLN A 291 -1.98 12.73 -11.26
CA GLN A 291 -2.81 13.59 -10.42
C GLN A 291 -3.89 14.32 -11.26
N ILE A 292 -5.16 14.31 -10.83
CA ILE A 292 -6.30 14.84 -11.58
C ILE A 292 -6.88 16.08 -10.89
N THR A 293 -7.10 17.18 -11.61
CA THR A 293 -7.83 18.37 -11.15
C THR A 293 -9.09 18.63 -11.94
N GLN A 294 -10.25 18.50 -11.30
CA GLN A 294 -11.51 19.01 -11.78
C GLN A 294 -11.54 20.55 -11.75
N MET A 295 -11.83 21.20 -12.87
CA MET A 295 -11.89 22.66 -12.99
C MET A 295 -13.32 23.19 -13.16
N VAL A 296 -14.21 22.41 -13.77
CA VAL A 296 -15.61 22.77 -13.95
C VAL A 296 -16.45 21.55 -13.57
N LEU A 297 -17.55 21.78 -12.85
CA LEU A 297 -18.48 20.70 -12.53
C LEU A 297 -19.05 20.11 -13.82
N GLU A 298 -19.20 18.79 -13.89
CA GLU A 298 -19.84 18.13 -15.04
C GLU A 298 -21.28 18.61 -15.21
N SER A 299 -21.93 19.03 -14.11
CA SER A 299 -23.24 19.66 -14.15
C SER A 299 -23.27 21.01 -14.90
N ALA A 300 -22.13 21.66 -15.11
CA ALA A 300 -21.95 22.90 -15.87
C ALA A 300 -21.30 22.64 -17.25
N LYS A 301 -21.35 23.64 -18.13
CA LYS A 301 -20.75 23.60 -19.47
C LYS A 301 -19.39 24.31 -19.45
N ALA A 302 -18.31 23.55 -19.44
CA ALA A 302 -16.97 24.07 -19.70
C ALA A 302 -16.80 24.50 -21.17
N TRP A 303 -15.91 25.46 -21.45
CA TRP A 303 -15.63 25.95 -22.81
C TRP A 303 -14.29 25.41 -23.36
N HIS A 304 -14.29 24.21 -23.94
CA HIS A 304 -13.07 23.50 -24.40
C HIS A 304 -13.10 22.99 -25.86
N VAL A 305 -14.29 22.79 -26.45
CA VAL A 305 -14.45 22.15 -27.78
C VAL A 305 -15.56 22.83 -28.62
N GLY A 306 -15.67 24.16 -28.53
CA GLY A 306 -16.54 24.95 -29.40
C GLY A 306 -18.04 24.60 -29.31
N SER A 307 -18.66 24.21 -30.44
CA SER A 307 -20.08 23.86 -30.50
C SER A 307 -20.46 22.62 -29.70
N GLU A 308 -19.49 21.77 -29.38
CA GLU A 308 -19.75 20.47 -28.75
C GLU A 308 -19.75 20.54 -27.21
N ASN A 309 -19.31 21.67 -26.65
CA ASN A 309 -19.29 21.97 -25.22
C ASN A 309 -20.57 21.55 -24.45
N PRO A 310 -21.81 21.78 -24.95
CA PRO A 310 -23.01 21.50 -24.15
C PRO A 310 -23.21 20.04 -23.73
N TYR A 311 -22.62 19.08 -24.45
CA TYR A 311 -22.85 17.65 -24.24
C TYR A 311 -21.57 16.84 -23.99
N THR A 312 -20.41 17.50 -23.93
CA THR A 312 -19.10 16.86 -23.73
C THR A 312 -18.51 17.19 -22.36
N VAL A 313 -17.76 16.23 -21.80
CA VAL A 313 -16.83 16.46 -20.69
C VAL A 313 -15.41 16.53 -21.24
N GLY A 314 -14.78 17.70 -21.21
CA GLY A 314 -13.37 17.90 -21.59
C GLY A 314 -12.36 17.57 -20.49
N ILE A 315 -11.30 16.84 -20.86
CA ILE A 315 -10.18 16.46 -19.99
C ILE A 315 -8.86 16.86 -20.65
N GLU A 316 -8.15 17.80 -20.03
CA GLU A 316 -6.81 18.26 -20.42
C GLU A 316 -5.71 17.35 -19.87
N HIS A 317 -4.71 17.03 -20.69
CA HIS A 317 -3.56 16.23 -20.27
C HIS A 317 -2.27 17.04 -20.41
N GLU A 318 -1.47 17.11 -19.34
CA GLU A 318 -0.19 17.82 -19.36
C GLU A 318 0.74 17.25 -20.43
N GLY A 319 1.26 18.12 -21.28
CA GLY A 319 2.24 17.76 -22.30
C GLY A 319 2.03 18.48 -23.62
N TYR A 320 2.73 17.97 -24.64
CA TYR A 320 2.73 18.51 -26.01
C TYR A 320 2.45 17.38 -27.00
N ASN A 321 1.63 17.64 -28.01
CA ASN A 321 1.12 16.63 -28.94
C ASN A 321 2.17 16.08 -29.93
N ASN A 322 3.40 16.58 -29.85
CA ASN A 322 4.51 16.28 -30.74
C ASN A 322 5.44 15.17 -30.21
N THR A 323 5.17 14.61 -29.02
CA THR A 323 5.95 13.50 -28.46
C THR A 323 5.15 12.57 -27.57
N ALA A 324 5.42 11.27 -27.70
CA ALA A 324 4.77 10.23 -26.90
C ALA A 324 5.24 10.19 -25.43
N SER A 325 6.37 10.79 -25.08
CA SER A 325 6.96 10.73 -23.73
C SER A 325 6.10 11.40 -22.65
N TRP A 326 5.21 12.32 -23.03
CA TRP A 326 4.26 12.93 -22.10
C TRP A 326 3.14 11.99 -21.66
N TYR A 327 2.78 11.01 -22.49
CA TYR A 327 1.64 10.13 -22.25
C TYR A 327 2.08 8.89 -21.45
N THR A 328 2.36 9.10 -20.17
CA THR A 328 2.87 8.06 -19.27
C THR A 328 1.81 7.00 -18.93
N ASN A 329 2.25 5.85 -18.42
CA ASN A 329 1.34 4.83 -17.88
C ASN A 329 0.46 5.37 -16.74
N ALA A 330 1.01 6.23 -15.87
CA ALA A 330 0.27 6.83 -14.76
C ALA A 330 -0.85 7.73 -15.28
N MET A 331 -0.57 8.59 -16.27
CA MET A 331 -1.57 9.44 -16.92
C MET A 331 -2.65 8.62 -17.61
N TYR A 332 -2.30 7.66 -18.46
CA TYR A 332 -3.29 6.83 -19.15
C TYR A 332 -4.20 6.05 -18.19
N THR A 333 -3.62 5.53 -17.09
CA THR A 333 -4.35 4.72 -16.12
C THR A 333 -5.35 5.57 -15.33
N THR A 334 -4.91 6.73 -14.84
CA THR A 334 -5.74 7.66 -14.05
C THR A 334 -6.81 8.33 -14.89
N SER A 335 -6.45 8.83 -16.07
CA SER A 335 -7.40 9.35 -17.07
C SER A 335 -8.41 8.28 -17.49
N GLY A 336 -7.96 7.05 -17.76
CA GLY A 336 -8.85 5.95 -18.13
C GLY A 336 -9.83 5.56 -17.01
N ALA A 337 -9.43 5.69 -15.74
CA ALA A 337 -10.33 5.50 -14.60
C ALA A 337 -11.38 6.63 -14.51
N LEU A 338 -10.96 7.89 -14.66
CA LEU A 338 -11.87 9.03 -14.72
C LEU A 338 -12.89 8.88 -15.86
N VAL A 339 -12.47 8.46 -17.05
CA VAL A 339 -13.39 8.26 -18.17
C VAL A 339 -14.39 7.13 -17.90
N LYS A 340 -14.02 6.06 -17.21
CA LYS A 340 -14.97 5.00 -16.81
C LYS A 340 -16.04 5.54 -15.87
N ASP A 341 -15.64 6.39 -14.94
CA ASP A 341 -16.52 7.02 -13.98
C ASP A 341 -17.53 7.94 -14.68
N ILE A 342 -17.05 8.86 -15.51
CA ILE A 342 -17.89 9.73 -16.36
C ILE A 342 -18.84 8.90 -17.23
N CYS A 343 -18.35 7.80 -17.83
CA CYS A 343 -19.17 6.91 -18.65
C CYS A 343 -20.30 6.26 -17.84
N THR A 344 -19.98 5.80 -16.63
CA THR A 344 -20.93 5.14 -15.72
C THR A 344 -22.03 6.12 -15.30
N ASP A 345 -21.64 7.33 -14.88
CA ASP A 345 -22.57 8.33 -14.36
C ASP A 345 -23.49 8.91 -15.44
N ASN A 346 -23.00 8.95 -16.70
CA ASN A 346 -23.73 9.55 -17.81
C ASN A 346 -24.33 8.53 -18.79
N ALA A 347 -24.33 7.23 -18.44
CA ALA A 347 -24.81 6.13 -19.27
C ALA A 347 -24.20 6.11 -20.69
N ILE A 348 -22.92 6.48 -20.79
CA ILE A 348 -22.14 6.38 -22.03
C ILE A 348 -21.55 4.98 -22.07
N ASN A 349 -21.77 4.26 -23.18
CA ASN A 349 -21.16 2.95 -23.35
C ASN A 349 -19.63 3.09 -23.57
N PRO A 350 -18.77 2.56 -22.66
CA PRO A 350 -17.31 2.69 -22.79
C PRO A 350 -16.72 1.94 -23.99
N LEU A 351 -17.47 1.00 -24.59
CA LEU A 351 -17.10 0.34 -25.85
C LEU A 351 -17.08 1.32 -27.04
N ARG A 352 -17.77 2.45 -26.92
CA ARG A 352 -17.76 3.54 -27.91
C ARG A 352 -16.56 4.47 -27.77
N THR A 353 -15.47 3.99 -27.15
CA THR A 353 -14.18 4.68 -27.13
C THR A 353 -13.49 4.51 -28.47
N PHE A 354 -12.89 5.57 -29.01
CA PHE A 354 -12.16 5.48 -30.27
C PHE A 354 -11.06 4.41 -30.20
N TYR A 355 -11.02 3.56 -31.23
CA TYR A 355 -10.00 2.54 -31.40
C TYR A 355 -9.43 2.62 -32.82
N GLY A 356 -8.25 3.22 -32.93
CA GLY A 356 -7.56 3.42 -34.19
C GLY A 356 -6.21 4.08 -33.99
N PRO A 357 -5.44 4.35 -35.05
CA PRO A 357 -4.24 5.16 -34.95
C PRO A 357 -4.59 6.58 -34.48
N GLY A 358 -3.70 7.19 -33.69
CA GLY A 358 -3.77 8.64 -33.47
C GLY A 358 -3.65 9.37 -34.81
N CYS A 359 -4.26 10.54 -34.92
CA CYS A 359 -4.31 11.29 -36.15
C CYS A 359 -3.93 12.76 -35.92
N ASN A 360 -3.51 13.44 -36.98
CA ASN A 360 -3.11 14.85 -37.00
C ASN A 360 -3.71 15.51 -38.26
N GLY A 361 -4.26 16.73 -38.15
CA GLY A 361 -4.75 17.50 -39.31
C GLY A 361 -6.24 17.83 -39.32
N THR A 362 -6.65 18.65 -40.30
CA THR A 362 -7.97 19.29 -40.33
C THR A 362 -9.09 18.38 -40.88
N THR A 363 -10.01 18.05 -39.97
CA THR A 363 -11.45 17.74 -40.15
C THR A 363 -11.91 16.56 -41.01
N GLN A 364 -11.21 16.02 -42.02
CA GLN A 364 -11.79 14.90 -42.80
C GLN A 364 -11.11 13.55 -42.55
N GLN A 365 -9.82 13.54 -42.21
CA GLN A 365 -9.07 12.32 -41.91
C GLN A 365 -9.31 11.79 -40.50
N CYS A 366 -9.55 12.70 -39.55
CA CYS A 366 -9.73 12.37 -38.13
C CYS A 366 -11.20 12.21 -37.70
N LEU A 367 -12.14 12.72 -38.50
CA LEU A 367 -13.53 12.87 -38.09
C LEU A 367 -14.15 11.54 -37.70
N GLN A 368 -14.68 11.49 -36.48
CA GLN A 368 -15.43 10.34 -36.00
C GLN A 368 -16.91 10.72 -35.87
N GLY A 369 -17.76 9.82 -36.34
CA GLY A 369 -19.22 9.98 -36.26
C GLY A 369 -19.75 9.98 -34.82
N SER A 370 -21.07 10.03 -34.69
CA SER A 370 -21.76 10.06 -33.40
C SER A 370 -21.69 8.74 -32.62
N CYS A 371 -21.30 7.63 -33.25
CA CYS A 371 -21.09 6.36 -32.58
C CYS A 371 -19.92 6.43 -31.59
N VAL A 372 -18.83 7.13 -31.94
CA VAL A 372 -17.68 7.29 -31.04
C VAL A 372 -17.96 8.37 -30.01
N LYS A 373 -17.96 7.99 -28.73
CA LYS A 373 -18.31 8.84 -27.58
C LYS A 373 -17.11 9.30 -26.75
N VAL A 374 -16.01 8.56 -26.73
CA VAL A 374 -14.75 9.01 -26.12
C VAL A 374 -13.75 9.19 -27.24
N LYS A 375 -13.37 10.44 -27.52
CA LYS A 375 -12.51 10.81 -28.66
C LYS A 375 -11.75 12.10 -28.41
N GLY A 376 -10.74 12.37 -29.22
CA GLY A 376 -9.94 13.60 -29.09
C GLY A 376 -10.64 14.81 -29.71
N HIS A 377 -10.12 16.01 -29.43
CA HIS A 377 -10.63 17.27 -29.99
C HIS A 377 -10.68 17.21 -31.52
N GLN A 378 -9.60 16.75 -32.15
CA GLN A 378 -9.46 16.68 -33.60
C GLN A 378 -10.47 15.74 -34.30
N MET A 379 -11.20 14.94 -33.54
CA MET A 379 -12.17 13.96 -34.04
C MET A 379 -13.61 14.47 -34.11
N PHE A 380 -13.85 15.76 -33.80
CA PHE A 380 -15.15 16.42 -33.90
C PHE A 380 -15.33 17.18 -35.24
N PRO A 381 -16.58 17.31 -35.74
CA PRO A 381 -16.89 17.89 -37.06
C PRO A 381 -16.53 19.37 -37.23
N ASN A 382 -16.35 20.11 -36.13
CA ASN A 382 -16.02 21.54 -36.12
C ASN A 382 -14.74 21.85 -35.33
N GLN A 383 -13.77 20.93 -35.35
CA GLN A 383 -12.52 21.11 -34.60
C GLN A 383 -11.68 22.28 -35.13
N THR A 384 -10.93 22.93 -34.24
CA THR A 384 -9.95 23.97 -34.56
C THR A 384 -8.52 23.60 -34.13
N HIS A 385 -8.33 22.39 -33.60
CA HIS A 385 -7.10 21.94 -32.95
C HIS A 385 -6.82 20.45 -33.20
N ASN A 386 -5.54 20.07 -33.05
CA ASN A 386 -5.02 18.74 -33.37
C ASN A 386 -4.91 17.79 -32.16
N ASP A 387 -5.18 18.25 -30.94
CA ASP A 387 -4.98 17.53 -29.67
C ASP A 387 -5.96 16.35 -29.49
N PRO A 388 -5.54 15.23 -28.85
CA PRO A 388 -4.24 14.97 -28.23
C PRO A 388 -3.14 14.50 -29.22
N GLY A 389 -3.39 14.68 -30.52
CA GLY A 389 -2.45 14.38 -31.60
C GLY A 389 -2.23 12.91 -31.92
N GLN A 390 -1.26 12.68 -32.82
CA GLN A 390 -0.93 11.36 -33.36
C GLN A 390 -0.25 10.41 -32.37
N TYR A 391 0.39 10.97 -31.33
CA TYR A 391 1.14 10.18 -30.36
C TYR A 391 0.28 9.66 -29.19
N TRP A 392 -0.99 10.09 -29.09
CA TRP A 392 -1.92 9.49 -28.16
C TRP A 392 -2.28 8.06 -28.60
N ASN A 393 -1.95 7.08 -27.76
CA ASN A 393 -2.14 5.67 -28.03
C ASN A 393 -3.57 5.24 -27.67
N TRP A 394 -4.49 5.47 -28.61
CA TRP A 394 -5.90 5.09 -28.49
C TRP A 394 -6.12 3.59 -28.28
N ALA A 395 -5.31 2.72 -28.88
CA ALA A 395 -5.42 1.28 -28.67
C ALA A 395 -5.14 0.88 -27.21
N LYS A 396 -4.10 1.46 -26.60
CA LYS A 396 -3.78 1.29 -25.17
C LYS A 396 -4.88 1.88 -24.29
N TYR A 397 -5.33 3.10 -24.60
CA TYR A 397 -6.35 3.79 -23.82
C TYR A 397 -7.69 3.03 -23.82
N TYR A 398 -8.13 2.55 -24.99
CA TYR A 398 -9.29 1.67 -25.12
C TYR A 398 -9.16 0.41 -24.25
N LYS A 399 -8.00 -0.26 -24.26
CA LYS A 399 -7.75 -1.45 -23.43
C LYS A 399 -7.80 -1.14 -21.94
N ILE A 400 -7.34 0.04 -21.50
CA ILE A 400 -7.42 0.47 -20.10
C ILE A 400 -8.87 0.72 -19.69
N ILE A 401 -9.64 1.45 -20.52
CA ILE A 401 -11.06 1.73 -20.30
C ILE A 401 -11.88 0.43 -20.31
N ASN A 402 -11.61 -0.45 -21.26
CA ASN A 402 -12.30 -1.72 -21.44
C ASN A 402 -11.42 -2.90 -20.97
N ASN A 403 -10.82 -2.80 -19.78
CA ASN A 403 -9.88 -3.83 -19.30
C ASN A 403 -10.57 -5.08 -18.73
N THR A 404 -11.86 -4.99 -18.40
CA THR A 404 -12.64 -6.10 -17.86
C THR A 404 -13.40 -6.80 -18.99
N TYR A 405 -13.20 -8.11 -19.14
CA TYR A 405 -13.90 -8.93 -20.12
C TYR A 405 -14.11 -10.35 -19.61
N SER A 406 -15.07 -11.05 -20.19
CA SER A 406 -15.35 -12.47 -19.93
C SER A 406 -15.29 -13.25 -21.22
N ILE A 407 -14.81 -14.50 -21.14
CA ILE A 407 -14.81 -15.41 -22.29
C ILE A 407 -16.26 -15.82 -22.58
N THR A 408 -16.72 -15.53 -23.79
CA THR A 408 -18.06 -15.87 -24.29
C THR A 408 -18.22 -17.38 -24.45
N ALA A 409 -17.22 -18.05 -25.03
CA ALA A 409 -17.15 -19.51 -25.01
C ALA A 409 -15.71 -20.02 -25.11
N THR A 410 -15.46 -21.19 -24.52
CA THR A 410 -14.20 -21.91 -24.63
C THR A 410 -14.42 -23.18 -25.44
N TYR A 411 -13.71 -23.33 -26.56
CA TYR A 411 -13.74 -24.51 -27.43
C TYR A 411 -12.56 -25.42 -27.11
N THR A 412 -12.86 -26.68 -26.80
CA THR A 412 -11.89 -27.71 -26.39
C THR A 412 -11.88 -28.95 -27.27
N THR A 413 -12.75 -29.03 -28.28
CA THR A 413 -12.79 -30.14 -29.24
C THR A 413 -11.72 -29.96 -30.33
N ALA A 414 -11.28 -31.05 -30.96
CA ALA A 414 -10.26 -30.99 -32.01
C ALA A 414 -10.73 -30.25 -33.26
N THR A 415 -12.02 -30.38 -33.59
CA THR A 415 -12.63 -29.66 -34.70
C THR A 415 -14.02 -29.19 -34.30
N GLY A 416 -14.53 -28.20 -35.01
CA GLY A 416 -15.89 -27.71 -34.85
C GLY A 416 -16.16 -26.49 -35.71
N THR A 417 -17.30 -25.87 -35.48
CA THR A 417 -17.70 -24.61 -36.12
C THR A 417 -18.09 -23.63 -35.04
N PHE A 418 -17.73 -22.36 -35.24
CA PHE A 418 -18.18 -21.27 -34.40
C PHE A 418 -18.68 -20.11 -35.26
N TYR A 419 -19.51 -19.30 -34.64
CA TYR A 419 -20.19 -18.15 -35.23
C TYR A 419 -19.98 -16.94 -34.34
N ASP A 420 -20.34 -15.77 -34.83
CA ASP A 420 -20.55 -14.58 -34.02
C ASP A 420 -21.77 -14.73 -33.07
N SER A 421 -22.12 -13.64 -32.38
CA SER A 421 -23.22 -13.60 -31.41
C SER A 421 -24.62 -13.83 -32.01
N GLY A 422 -24.81 -13.51 -33.29
CA GLY A 422 -26.05 -13.76 -34.04
C GLY A 422 -26.22 -15.21 -34.48
N GLY A 423 -25.20 -16.05 -34.29
CA GLY A 423 -25.24 -17.44 -34.68
C GLY A 423 -25.43 -17.63 -36.20
N PRO A 424 -25.93 -18.79 -36.65
CA PRO A 424 -25.95 -19.12 -38.09
C PRO A 424 -27.05 -18.42 -38.90
N THR A 425 -27.96 -17.68 -38.27
CA THR A 425 -29.20 -17.23 -38.94
C THR A 425 -29.61 -15.79 -38.65
N THR A 426 -28.97 -15.13 -37.68
CA THR A 426 -29.31 -13.75 -37.32
C THR A 426 -28.05 -12.88 -37.34
N ASN A 427 -28.22 -11.58 -37.55
CA ASN A 427 -27.11 -10.64 -37.51
C ASN A 427 -26.58 -10.49 -36.08
N TYR A 428 -25.30 -10.14 -35.93
CA TYR A 428 -24.71 -9.80 -34.63
C TYR A 428 -25.37 -8.54 -34.03
N GLY A 429 -25.22 -8.31 -32.73
CA GLY A 429 -25.71 -7.09 -32.07
C GLY A 429 -24.78 -5.89 -32.20
N ASN A 430 -25.33 -4.70 -31.95
CA ASN A 430 -24.53 -3.47 -31.81
C ASN A 430 -23.83 -3.43 -30.45
N ASP A 431 -22.78 -2.63 -30.35
CA ASP A 431 -22.02 -2.36 -29.13
C ASP A 431 -21.49 -3.63 -28.45
N GLU A 432 -21.07 -4.62 -29.24
CA GLU A 432 -20.60 -5.88 -28.72
C GLU A 432 -19.10 -5.87 -28.49
N ARG A 433 -18.69 -6.62 -27.46
CA ARG A 433 -17.32 -7.06 -27.27
C ARG A 433 -17.32 -8.49 -26.75
N LYS A 434 -17.07 -9.44 -27.63
CA LYS A 434 -17.21 -10.90 -27.38
C LYS A 434 -15.89 -11.62 -27.57
N PHE A 435 -15.72 -12.73 -26.88
CA PHE A 435 -14.44 -13.45 -26.80
C PHE A 435 -14.62 -14.96 -26.92
N TRP A 436 -13.93 -15.59 -27.85
CA TRP A 436 -13.91 -17.05 -27.98
C TRP A 436 -12.49 -17.57 -27.81
N LEU A 437 -12.30 -18.45 -26.83
CA LEU A 437 -11.01 -19.07 -26.55
C LEU A 437 -10.98 -20.47 -27.15
N PHE A 438 -10.03 -20.72 -28.04
CA PHE A 438 -9.75 -22.03 -28.60
C PHE A 438 -8.52 -22.56 -27.89
N THR A 439 -8.69 -23.64 -27.14
CA THR A 439 -7.58 -24.28 -26.43
C THR A 439 -7.91 -25.73 -26.15
N LYS A 440 -6.93 -26.60 -26.38
CA LYS A 440 -7.03 -28.02 -26.09
C LYS A 440 -5.63 -28.56 -25.79
N ALA A 441 -5.52 -29.36 -24.74
CA ALA A 441 -4.25 -30.00 -24.39
C ALA A 441 -3.66 -30.80 -25.57
N GLY A 442 -2.34 -30.67 -25.79
CA GLY A 442 -1.63 -31.31 -26.89
C GLY A 442 -1.76 -30.62 -28.26
N THR A 443 -2.47 -29.49 -28.35
CA THR A 443 -2.54 -28.68 -29.57
C THR A 443 -1.20 -28.01 -29.85
N THR A 444 -0.71 -28.12 -31.07
CA THR A 444 0.52 -27.46 -31.53
C THR A 444 0.24 -26.29 -32.46
N ASN A 445 -0.90 -26.32 -33.16
CA ASN A 445 -1.37 -25.21 -33.96
C ASN A 445 -2.90 -25.25 -34.07
N ILE A 446 -3.51 -24.07 -34.24
CA ILE A 446 -4.96 -23.92 -34.41
C ILE A 446 -5.19 -23.20 -35.73
N THR A 447 -5.94 -23.83 -36.63
CA THR A 447 -6.40 -23.23 -37.88
C THR A 447 -7.87 -22.84 -37.76
N LEU A 448 -8.17 -21.56 -37.99
CA LEU A 448 -9.53 -21.03 -38.14
C LEU A 448 -9.80 -20.79 -39.62
N SER A 449 -10.80 -21.48 -40.18
CA SER A 449 -11.18 -21.44 -41.59
C SER A 449 -12.55 -20.78 -41.75
N PHE A 450 -12.55 -19.52 -42.15
CA PHE A 450 -13.76 -18.73 -42.35
C PHE A 450 -14.47 -19.13 -43.64
N THR A 451 -15.71 -19.60 -43.54
CA THR A 451 -16.57 -19.99 -44.68
C THR A 451 -17.50 -18.87 -45.13
N SER A 452 -17.81 -17.94 -44.23
CA SER A 452 -18.50 -16.68 -44.55
C SER A 452 -17.97 -15.56 -43.64
N PHE A 453 -17.96 -14.33 -44.14
CA PHE A 453 -17.47 -13.16 -43.41
C PHE A 453 -18.14 -11.88 -43.94
N ASN A 454 -18.91 -11.22 -43.10
CA ASN A 454 -19.63 -9.99 -43.42
C ASN A 454 -19.77 -9.12 -42.15
N LEU A 455 -18.83 -8.20 -41.98
CA LEU A 455 -18.82 -7.18 -40.94
C LEU A 455 -19.01 -5.79 -41.56
N GLU A 456 -19.44 -4.80 -40.78
CA GLU A 456 -19.42 -3.41 -41.23
C GLU A 456 -17.99 -2.94 -41.50
N SER A 457 -17.73 -2.48 -42.73
CA SER A 457 -16.37 -2.17 -43.19
C SER A 457 -15.78 -0.96 -42.47
N GLY A 458 -14.70 -1.19 -41.73
CA GLY A 458 -13.93 -0.16 -41.03
C GLY A 458 -14.39 0.13 -39.60
N TYR A 459 -15.57 -0.35 -39.20
CA TYR A 459 -16.18 -0.05 -37.90
C TYR A 459 -16.24 -1.30 -37.02
N ASP A 460 -16.69 -2.42 -37.57
CA ASP A 460 -16.76 -3.70 -36.88
C ASP A 460 -15.51 -4.54 -37.15
N ASN A 461 -14.93 -5.08 -36.09
CA ASN A 461 -13.60 -5.67 -36.15
C ASN A 461 -13.53 -7.01 -35.44
N LEU A 462 -12.97 -8.01 -36.15
CA LEU A 462 -12.55 -9.28 -35.59
C LEU A 462 -11.03 -9.26 -35.37
N PHE A 463 -10.60 -9.46 -34.14
CA PHE A 463 -9.20 -9.58 -33.75
C PHE A 463 -8.89 -11.04 -33.42
N ILE A 464 -7.76 -11.52 -33.92
CA ILE A 464 -7.29 -12.88 -33.62
C ILE A 464 -5.93 -12.77 -32.95
N TYR A 465 -5.81 -13.34 -31.76
CA TYR A 465 -4.59 -13.33 -30.95
C TYR A 465 -3.96 -14.72 -30.93
N ASN A 466 -2.64 -14.76 -31.08
CA ASN A 466 -1.81 -15.95 -31.01
C ASN A 466 -1.52 -16.29 -29.54
N GLY A 467 -2.55 -16.72 -28.81
CA GLY A 467 -2.51 -17.09 -27.39
C GLY A 467 -3.83 -16.80 -26.69
N GLY A 468 -3.94 -17.14 -25.40
CA GLY A 468 -5.19 -17.07 -24.64
C GLY A 468 -5.61 -15.70 -24.08
N SER A 469 -4.98 -14.58 -24.46
CA SER A 469 -5.28 -13.26 -23.90
C SER A 469 -5.21 -12.11 -24.92
N ILE A 470 -5.85 -10.97 -24.63
CA ILE A 470 -5.76 -9.74 -25.45
C ILE A 470 -4.38 -9.07 -25.43
N ASN A 471 -3.47 -9.59 -24.61
CA ASN A 471 -2.07 -9.19 -24.53
C ASN A 471 -1.15 -10.15 -25.30
N SER A 472 -1.68 -11.25 -25.83
CA SER A 472 -0.96 -12.17 -26.72
C SER A 472 -0.72 -11.50 -28.09
N PRO A 473 0.29 -11.94 -28.87
CA PRO A 473 0.60 -11.34 -30.17
C PRO A 473 -0.63 -11.31 -31.09
N LEU A 474 -0.96 -10.15 -31.67
CA LEU A 474 -2.06 -10.02 -32.62
C LEU A 474 -1.67 -10.66 -33.96
N VAL A 475 -2.46 -11.63 -34.43
CA VAL A 475 -2.32 -12.27 -35.74
C VAL A 475 -2.88 -11.36 -36.83
N GLY A 476 -4.06 -10.79 -36.59
CA GLY A 476 -4.71 -9.90 -37.54
C GLY A 476 -5.95 -9.23 -37.00
N GLN A 477 -6.33 -8.15 -37.68
CA GLN A 477 -7.56 -7.40 -37.52
C GLN A 477 -8.31 -7.45 -38.84
N TYR A 478 -9.56 -7.91 -38.80
CA TYR A 478 -10.37 -8.17 -39.99
C TYR A 478 -11.70 -7.42 -39.90
N THR A 479 -12.15 -6.87 -41.03
CA THR A 479 -13.36 -6.04 -41.14
C THR A 479 -13.92 -6.13 -42.57
N GLY A 480 -15.17 -5.67 -42.78
CA GLY A 480 -15.82 -5.68 -44.09
C GLY A 480 -16.24 -7.08 -44.55
N THR A 481 -16.33 -7.26 -45.86
CA THR A 481 -16.80 -8.50 -46.50
C THR A 481 -15.68 -9.35 -47.10
N VAL A 482 -14.42 -8.93 -46.93
CA VAL A 482 -13.27 -9.68 -47.45
C VAL A 482 -13.01 -10.84 -46.50
N ASN A 483 -13.27 -12.06 -46.97
CA ASN A 483 -13.05 -13.26 -46.18
C ASN A 483 -11.54 -13.40 -45.86
N PRO A 484 -11.16 -13.52 -44.58
CA PRO A 484 -9.77 -13.65 -44.18
C PRO A 484 -9.09 -14.97 -44.61
N GLY A 485 -9.87 -15.96 -45.07
CA GLY A 485 -9.37 -17.29 -45.40
C GLY A 485 -8.94 -18.09 -44.17
N PRO A 486 -8.16 -19.16 -44.35
CA PRO A 486 -7.63 -19.94 -43.24
C PRO A 486 -6.51 -19.18 -42.52
N ILE A 487 -6.66 -19.04 -41.20
CA ILE A 487 -5.68 -18.42 -40.31
C ILE A 487 -5.13 -19.48 -39.38
N THR A 488 -3.83 -19.74 -39.44
CA THR A 488 -3.16 -20.72 -38.58
C THR A 488 -2.29 -20.04 -37.53
N SER A 489 -2.63 -20.26 -36.27
CA SER A 489 -1.81 -19.93 -35.11
C SER A 489 -0.73 -20.98 -34.90
N VAL A 490 0.44 -20.57 -34.39
CA VAL A 490 1.57 -21.46 -34.06
C VAL A 490 1.66 -21.79 -32.56
N ASN A 491 0.69 -21.36 -31.75
CA ASN A 491 0.61 -21.65 -30.32
C ASN A 491 -0.51 -22.68 -30.01
N ASP A 492 -0.53 -23.12 -28.75
CA ASP A 492 -1.51 -24.06 -28.16
C ASP A 492 -2.91 -23.46 -27.94
N SER A 493 -3.04 -22.14 -28.10
CA SER A 493 -4.26 -21.40 -27.84
C SER A 493 -4.45 -20.22 -28.80
N VAL A 494 -5.71 -19.89 -29.09
CA VAL A 494 -6.12 -18.73 -29.88
C VAL A 494 -7.27 -18.04 -29.17
N LEU A 495 -7.17 -16.74 -28.95
CA LEU A 495 -8.27 -15.91 -28.52
C LEU A 495 -8.79 -15.11 -29.71
N VAL A 496 -10.09 -15.22 -29.98
CA VAL A 496 -10.80 -14.39 -30.94
C VAL A 496 -11.59 -13.34 -30.18
N GLU A 497 -11.41 -12.06 -30.51
CA GLU A 497 -12.19 -10.95 -29.98
C GLU A 497 -12.99 -10.32 -31.12
N PHE A 498 -14.30 -10.17 -30.94
CA PHE A 498 -15.15 -9.41 -31.86
C PHE A 498 -15.63 -8.14 -31.21
N ARG A 499 -15.59 -7.03 -31.96
CA ARG A 499 -16.12 -5.73 -31.56
C ARG A 499 -17.07 -5.21 -32.63
N SER A 500 -18.23 -4.72 -32.21
CA SER A 500 -19.15 -3.98 -33.06
C SER A 500 -19.41 -2.56 -32.56
N ASP A 501 -19.72 -1.66 -33.47
CA ASP A 501 -20.01 -0.25 -33.21
C ASP A 501 -21.51 -0.03 -32.87
N CYS A 502 -22.00 1.21 -32.93
CA CYS A 502 -23.36 1.51 -32.51
C CYS A 502 -24.47 1.20 -33.54
N ALA A 503 -24.13 0.78 -34.76
CA ALA A 503 -25.09 0.62 -35.87
C ALA A 503 -24.72 -0.52 -36.83
N THR A 504 -25.50 -0.63 -37.92
CA THR A 504 -25.24 -1.49 -39.09
C THR A 504 -24.87 -2.97 -38.80
N PRO A 505 -25.63 -3.69 -37.96
CA PRO A 505 -25.35 -5.10 -37.71
C PRO A 505 -25.49 -5.91 -39.00
N ALA A 506 -24.49 -6.73 -39.30
CA ALA A 506 -24.45 -7.58 -40.47
C ALA A 506 -24.51 -9.07 -40.11
N ALA A 507 -24.47 -9.94 -41.13
CA ALA A 507 -24.63 -11.38 -40.95
C ALA A 507 -23.45 -12.07 -40.22
N GLY A 508 -22.36 -11.35 -39.93
CA GLY A 508 -21.26 -11.86 -39.12
C GLY A 508 -20.38 -12.87 -39.84
N TRP A 509 -19.98 -13.94 -39.17
CA TRP A 509 -19.12 -14.97 -39.77
C TRP A 509 -19.52 -16.38 -39.35
N ALA A 510 -19.16 -17.32 -40.22
CA ALA A 510 -19.09 -18.74 -39.89
C ALA A 510 -17.66 -19.20 -40.12
N ALA A 511 -17.09 -19.88 -39.13
CA ALA A 511 -15.73 -20.40 -39.23
C ALA A 511 -15.63 -21.81 -38.65
N GLY A 512 -15.00 -22.70 -39.42
CA GLY A 512 -14.53 -23.97 -38.89
C GLY A 512 -13.23 -23.76 -38.10
N TYR A 513 -13.01 -24.52 -37.04
CA TYR A 513 -11.71 -24.58 -36.39
C TYR A 513 -11.16 -26.00 -36.42
N ILE A 514 -9.85 -26.12 -36.59
CA ILE A 514 -9.09 -27.35 -36.49
C ILE A 514 -7.92 -27.09 -35.55
N MET A 515 -7.91 -27.78 -34.42
CA MET A 515 -6.79 -27.82 -33.49
C MET A 515 -5.93 -29.02 -33.86
N ASN A 516 -4.84 -28.77 -34.59
CA ASN A 516 -3.90 -29.81 -34.93
C ASN A 516 -2.94 -30.02 -33.78
N GLY A 517 -2.71 -31.28 -33.50
CA GLY A 517 -1.79 -31.75 -32.50
C GLY A 517 -1.80 -33.26 -32.59
N THR A 518 -0.65 -33.88 -32.40
CA THR A 518 -0.65 -35.30 -32.08
C THR A 518 -1.51 -35.44 -30.84
N VAL A 519 -2.39 -36.45 -30.77
CA VAL A 519 -2.79 -36.97 -29.45
C VAL A 519 -1.53 -37.58 -28.87
N VAL A 520 -0.64 -36.71 -28.40
CA VAL A 520 0.17 -37.04 -27.25
C VAL A 520 -0.92 -37.26 -26.22
N ALA A 521 -1.16 -38.52 -25.84
CA ALA A 521 -1.68 -38.76 -24.51
C ALA A 521 -0.90 -37.78 -23.66
N THR A 522 -1.54 -36.74 -23.11
CA THR A 522 -0.86 -35.78 -22.25
C THR A 522 0.02 -36.65 -21.38
N PRO A 523 1.36 -36.44 -21.35
CA PRO A 523 2.15 -37.08 -20.31
C PRO A 523 1.33 -36.85 -19.07
N ALA A 524 0.92 -37.94 -18.39
CA ALA A 524 0.01 -37.82 -17.25
C ALA A 524 0.54 -36.64 -16.44
N ASP A 525 -0.29 -35.59 -16.30
CA ASP A 525 0.15 -34.44 -15.55
C ASP A 525 0.34 -34.97 -14.14
N ASN A 526 1.61 -35.12 -13.77
CA ASN A 526 2.06 -35.74 -12.53
C ASN A 526 2.82 -34.69 -11.70
N ILE A 527 2.80 -33.42 -12.15
CA ILE A 527 3.42 -32.32 -11.45
C ILE A 527 2.34 -31.73 -10.56
N ALA A 528 2.60 -31.74 -9.25
CA ALA A 528 1.68 -31.17 -8.31
C ALA A 528 1.62 -29.63 -8.45
N PRO A 529 0.43 -29.01 -8.29
CA PRO A 529 0.32 -27.56 -8.23
C PRO A 529 1.01 -27.02 -6.97
N THR A 530 1.13 -25.70 -6.89
CA THR A 530 1.68 -24.98 -5.73
C THR A 530 0.65 -24.05 -5.11
N THR A 531 0.82 -23.73 -3.84
CA THR A 531 -0.07 -22.84 -3.09
C THR A 531 0.73 -21.96 -2.12
N ALA A 532 0.30 -20.73 -1.93
CA ALA A 532 0.92 -19.77 -1.01
C ALA A 532 -0.14 -18.90 -0.32
N VAL A 533 0.07 -18.61 0.97
CA VAL A 533 -0.82 -17.78 1.80
C VAL A 533 -0.12 -16.47 2.15
N ALA A 534 -0.83 -15.35 2.02
CA ALA A 534 -0.38 -14.02 2.41
C ALA A 534 -1.42 -13.30 3.27
N THR A 535 -0.97 -12.53 4.25
CA THR A 535 -1.83 -11.71 5.12
C THR A 535 -1.29 -10.29 5.22
N THR A 536 -2.16 -9.30 5.41
CA THR A 536 -1.76 -7.89 5.59
C THR A 536 -1.48 -7.57 7.05
N ASN A 537 -0.46 -6.78 7.34
CA ASN A 537 0.03 -6.42 8.70
C ASN A 537 0.67 -7.60 9.45
N ALA A 538 1.73 -7.33 10.21
CA ALA A 538 2.46 -8.38 10.93
C ALA A 538 1.67 -9.00 12.10
N TRP A 539 0.82 -8.21 12.78
CA TRP A 539 0.03 -8.61 13.94
C TRP A 539 -1.48 -8.49 13.67
N LYS A 540 -2.27 -9.42 14.22
CA LYS A 540 -3.73 -9.41 14.12
C LYS A 540 -4.36 -9.09 15.46
N THR A 541 -5.06 -7.96 15.53
CA THR A 541 -5.84 -7.50 16.69
C THR A 541 -7.34 -7.76 16.54
N ALA A 542 -7.79 -8.10 15.33
CA ALA A 542 -9.18 -8.34 14.97
C ALA A 542 -9.26 -9.27 13.75
N ALA A 543 -10.49 -9.54 13.28
CA ALA A 543 -10.72 -10.31 12.07
C ALA A 543 -9.95 -9.74 10.87
N PHE A 544 -9.39 -10.62 10.05
CA PHE A 544 -8.58 -10.25 8.89
C PHE A 544 -8.84 -11.17 7.70
N THR A 545 -8.43 -10.72 6.52
CA THR A 545 -8.49 -11.51 5.29
C THR A 545 -7.11 -12.09 4.97
N ALA A 546 -7.06 -13.40 4.72
CA ALA A 546 -5.90 -14.07 4.17
C ALA A 546 -6.11 -14.29 2.67
N THR A 547 -5.17 -13.83 1.85
CA THR A 547 -5.15 -14.05 0.40
C THR A 547 -4.36 -15.32 0.13
N ILE A 548 -4.85 -16.16 -0.78
CA ILE A 548 -4.23 -17.45 -1.06
C ILE A 548 -4.16 -17.64 -2.57
N THR A 549 -2.94 -17.85 -3.06
CA THR A 549 -2.60 -17.97 -4.48
C THR A 549 -2.27 -19.42 -4.78
N ASP A 550 -2.96 -19.99 -5.76
CA ASP A 550 -2.69 -21.34 -6.27
C ASP A 550 -2.19 -21.23 -7.71
N VAL A 551 -1.10 -21.92 -8.01
CA VAL A 551 -0.46 -21.88 -9.33
C VAL A 551 -0.15 -23.30 -9.76
N ASP A 552 -0.61 -23.65 -10.96
CA ASP A 552 -0.23 -24.90 -11.60
C ASP A 552 0.97 -24.72 -12.52
N ASN A 553 1.66 -25.80 -12.89
CA ASN A 553 2.78 -25.71 -13.82
C ASN A 553 2.34 -25.21 -15.19
N ILE A 554 3.27 -24.55 -15.90
CA ILE A 554 3.04 -24.11 -17.27
C ILE A 554 2.72 -25.34 -18.14
N GLY A 555 1.56 -25.33 -18.79
CA GLY A 555 1.06 -26.46 -19.58
C GLY A 555 0.44 -27.61 -18.77
N GLY A 556 0.27 -27.44 -17.46
CA GLY A 556 -0.43 -28.38 -16.57
C GLY A 556 -1.95 -28.38 -16.76
N SER A 557 -2.63 -29.24 -16.02
CA SER A 557 -4.08 -29.49 -16.10
C SER A 557 -4.95 -28.37 -15.52
N GLY A 558 -4.34 -27.39 -14.84
CA GLY A 558 -4.98 -26.27 -14.18
C GLY A 558 -5.52 -26.63 -12.79
N VAL A 559 -5.46 -25.68 -11.85
CA VAL A 559 -5.97 -25.85 -10.48
C VAL A 559 -7.48 -26.10 -10.49
N GLU A 560 -7.93 -27.25 -9.97
CA GLU A 560 -9.35 -27.58 -9.79
C GLU A 560 -9.91 -26.92 -8.52
N LYS A 561 -9.22 -27.10 -7.39
CA LYS A 561 -9.73 -26.64 -6.08
C LYS A 561 -8.65 -26.40 -5.03
N GLY A 562 -8.78 -25.29 -4.30
CA GLY A 562 -8.01 -24.99 -3.10
C GLY A 562 -8.75 -25.34 -1.80
N TYR A 563 -7.99 -25.84 -0.83
CA TYR A 563 -8.43 -26.14 0.53
C TYR A 563 -7.59 -25.37 1.54
N TYR A 564 -8.17 -25.08 2.70
CA TYR A 564 -7.46 -24.43 3.79
C TYR A 564 -7.89 -24.94 5.16
N GLN A 565 -7.03 -24.74 6.13
CA GLN A 565 -7.29 -24.99 7.55
C GLN A 565 -6.74 -23.81 8.35
N VAL A 566 -7.52 -23.36 9.33
CA VAL A 566 -7.02 -22.48 10.39
C VAL A 566 -6.79 -23.32 11.63
N SER A 567 -5.58 -23.25 12.18
CA SER A 567 -5.22 -23.82 13.47
C SER A 567 -4.67 -22.75 14.40
N ASP A 568 -4.89 -22.92 15.70
CA ASP A 568 -4.45 -22.02 16.75
C ASP A 568 -3.64 -22.77 17.83
N PHE A 569 -2.73 -22.06 18.49
CA PHE A 569 -1.85 -22.60 19.52
C PHE A 569 -2.31 -22.10 20.89
N ASN A 570 -2.71 -23.03 21.76
CA ASN A 570 -3.21 -22.68 23.10
C ASN A 570 -2.10 -22.46 24.14
N GLY A 571 -0.83 -22.51 23.72
CA GLY A 571 0.35 -22.43 24.59
C GLY A 571 1.02 -23.77 24.87
N THR A 572 0.30 -24.88 24.67
CA THR A 572 0.85 -26.24 24.83
C THR A 572 0.80 -27.03 23.52
N GLU A 573 -0.22 -26.83 22.70
CA GLU A 573 -0.51 -27.68 21.54
C GLU A 573 -1.28 -26.94 20.44
N TRP A 574 -1.17 -27.42 19.20
CA TRP A 574 -1.86 -26.87 18.03
C TRP A 574 -3.23 -27.52 17.85
N ARG A 575 -4.29 -26.71 17.84
CA ARG A 575 -5.68 -27.14 17.70
C ARG A 575 -6.36 -26.42 16.55
N ALA A 576 -7.60 -26.81 16.28
CA ALA A 576 -8.46 -26.09 15.35
C ALA A 576 -9.89 -26.06 15.87
N ASN A 577 -10.67 -25.09 15.42
CA ASN A 577 -12.03 -24.93 15.88
C ASN A 577 -13.02 -25.78 15.07
N TYR A 578 -13.50 -26.86 15.67
CA TYR A 578 -14.44 -27.80 15.04
C TYR A 578 -15.80 -27.19 14.67
N THR A 579 -16.22 -26.12 15.37
CA THR A 579 -17.45 -25.39 15.03
C THR A 579 -17.29 -24.54 13.75
N LYS A 580 -16.05 -24.27 13.34
CA LYS A 580 -15.69 -23.64 12.07
C LYS A 580 -15.34 -24.65 10.98
N GLY A 581 -15.59 -25.93 11.25
CA GLY A 581 -15.34 -27.03 10.32
C GLY A 581 -13.87 -27.36 10.12
N PHE A 582 -13.03 -27.06 11.11
CA PHE A 582 -11.62 -27.46 11.13
C PHE A 582 -11.36 -28.38 12.31
N LEU A 583 -10.58 -29.42 12.11
CA LEU A 583 -10.09 -30.30 13.18
C LEU A 583 -8.58 -30.43 13.03
N ALA A 584 -7.84 -30.28 14.13
CA ALA A 584 -6.40 -30.49 14.12
C ALA A 584 -5.98 -31.13 15.43
N ASP A 585 -5.38 -32.31 15.31
CA ASP A 585 -4.77 -33.01 16.42
C ASP A 585 -3.52 -33.73 15.94
N ASN A 586 -2.50 -33.74 16.79
CA ASN A 586 -1.22 -34.43 16.57
C ASN A 586 -1.06 -35.61 17.53
N PHE A 587 -1.97 -35.79 18.50
CA PHE A 587 -1.92 -36.90 19.44
C PHE A 587 -0.59 -37.04 20.20
N ASP A 588 0.02 -35.91 20.55
CA ASP A 588 1.36 -35.86 21.14
C ASP A 588 1.41 -36.51 22.54
N ASN A 589 0.47 -36.15 23.44
CA ASN A 589 0.58 -36.45 24.87
C ASN A 589 -0.64 -37.18 25.47
N ALA A 590 -1.87 -36.85 25.05
CA ALA A 590 -3.09 -37.39 25.63
C ALA A 590 -4.23 -37.44 24.60
N ILE A 591 -5.31 -38.17 24.90
CA ILE A 591 -6.54 -38.06 24.12
C ILE A 591 -7.21 -36.74 24.52
N HIS A 592 -7.34 -35.82 23.57
CA HIS A 592 -7.86 -34.48 23.82
C HIS A 592 -9.39 -34.46 24.01
N PRO A 593 -9.95 -33.47 24.73
CA PRO A 593 -11.37 -33.43 25.08
C PRO A 593 -12.34 -33.43 23.90
N GLU A 594 -11.88 -33.07 22.70
CA GLU A 594 -12.64 -33.16 21.46
C GLU A 594 -12.95 -34.61 21.06
N TRP A 595 -12.18 -35.59 21.56
CA TRP A 595 -12.32 -37.01 21.25
C TRP A 595 -13.02 -37.78 22.36
N THR A 596 -14.01 -38.59 21.99
CA THR A 596 -14.77 -39.45 22.90
C THR A 596 -14.56 -40.92 22.53
N PRO A 597 -13.73 -41.68 23.27
CA PRO A 597 -13.60 -43.13 23.08
C PRO A 597 -14.86 -43.83 23.62
N THR A 598 -15.47 -44.69 22.82
CA THR A 598 -16.73 -45.38 23.16
C THR A 598 -16.59 -46.90 23.15
N VAL A 599 -15.89 -47.46 22.17
CA VAL A 599 -15.74 -48.92 22.00
C VAL A 599 -14.30 -49.27 21.64
N GLY A 600 -13.75 -50.31 22.27
CA GLY A 600 -12.36 -50.73 22.13
C GLY A 600 -11.42 -49.98 23.10
N ILE A 601 -10.14 -50.35 23.06
CA ILE A 601 -9.10 -49.75 23.91
C ILE A 601 -8.33 -48.71 23.08
N TRP A 602 -8.51 -47.43 23.41
CA TRP A 602 -7.85 -46.30 22.75
C TRP A 602 -6.94 -45.56 23.73
N GLY A 603 -5.75 -45.17 23.29
CA GLY A 603 -4.80 -44.40 24.10
C GLY A 603 -3.72 -43.73 23.25
N ILE A 604 -2.90 -42.87 23.85
CA ILE A 604 -1.72 -42.32 23.18
C ILE A 604 -0.52 -43.21 23.44
N SER A 605 0.22 -43.56 22.39
CA SER A 605 1.47 -44.32 22.49
C SER A 605 2.39 -43.96 21.33
N GLY A 606 3.62 -43.52 21.65
CA GLY A 606 4.61 -43.13 20.65
C GLY A 606 4.19 -41.93 19.81
N ASN A 607 3.58 -40.91 20.43
CA ASN A 607 3.03 -39.71 19.78
C ASN A 607 1.96 -40.01 18.71
N ALA A 608 1.16 -41.05 18.94
CA ALA A 608 0.06 -41.41 18.07
C ALA A 608 -1.13 -41.89 18.88
N LEU A 609 -2.34 -41.67 18.37
CA LEU A 609 -3.55 -42.31 18.86
C LEU A 609 -3.52 -43.78 18.42
N VAL A 610 -3.58 -44.70 19.38
CA VAL A 610 -3.49 -46.14 19.13
C VAL A 610 -4.72 -46.84 19.69
N GLN A 611 -5.35 -47.60 18.80
CA GLN A 611 -6.33 -48.61 19.16
C GLN A 611 -5.62 -49.97 19.28
N THR A 612 -5.82 -50.70 20.38
CA THR A 612 -5.12 -51.98 20.66
C THR A 612 -6.02 -53.18 20.90
N ASP A 613 -7.35 -53.01 20.97
CA ASP A 613 -8.27 -54.13 21.13
C ASP A 613 -8.50 -54.87 19.80
N GLU A 614 -7.86 -56.02 19.65
CA GLU A 614 -7.87 -56.83 18.43
C GLU A 614 -8.73 -58.10 18.55
N THR A 615 -9.05 -58.52 19.76
CA THR A 615 -9.55 -59.87 20.06
C THR A 615 -10.85 -59.89 20.84
N SER A 616 -11.27 -58.79 21.48
CA SER A 616 -12.52 -58.78 22.23
C SER A 616 -13.74 -58.94 21.30
N PRO A 617 -14.93 -59.31 21.83
CA PRO A 617 -16.16 -59.30 21.06
C PRO A 617 -16.48 -57.93 20.43
N ALA A 618 -15.95 -56.84 20.99
CA ALA A 618 -16.13 -55.48 20.49
C ALA A 618 -15.05 -55.06 19.47
N ALA A 619 -13.95 -55.81 19.35
CA ALA A 619 -12.82 -55.49 18.46
C ALA A 619 -13.22 -55.38 16.97
N GLY A 620 -14.32 -56.00 16.56
CA GLY A 620 -14.84 -55.92 15.19
C GLY A 620 -15.52 -54.59 14.82
N ASN A 621 -15.82 -53.73 15.81
CA ASN A 621 -16.49 -52.45 15.60
C ASN A 621 -16.12 -51.42 16.69
N THR A 622 -14.85 -51.04 16.73
CA THR A 622 -14.36 -50.06 17.70
C THR A 622 -14.80 -48.64 17.33
N ASN A 623 -14.81 -47.73 18.30
CA ASN A 623 -15.31 -46.37 18.11
C ASN A 623 -14.58 -45.36 18.99
N ILE A 624 -14.00 -44.37 18.34
CA ILE A 624 -13.65 -43.07 18.90
C ILE A 624 -14.13 -41.99 17.93
N TYR A 625 -14.69 -40.89 18.43
CA TYR A 625 -15.24 -39.84 17.58
C TYR A 625 -14.93 -38.43 18.09
N ALA A 626 -14.97 -37.47 17.18
CA ALA A 626 -14.84 -36.04 17.49
C ALA A 626 -15.93 -35.23 16.79
N ALA A 627 -16.37 -34.15 17.43
CA ALA A 627 -17.29 -33.19 16.83
C ALA A 627 -16.61 -32.44 15.68
N LEU A 628 -17.37 -32.18 14.61
CA LEU A 628 -16.92 -31.41 13.44
C LEU A 628 -18.12 -30.92 12.62
N THR A 629 -18.24 -29.60 12.46
CA THR A 629 -19.27 -28.99 11.61
C THR A 629 -18.90 -29.13 10.12
N GLN A 630 -19.64 -29.96 9.38
CA GLN A 630 -19.35 -30.30 7.98
C GLN A 630 -20.32 -29.66 6.97
N SER A 631 -20.85 -28.48 7.29
CA SER A 631 -21.87 -27.75 6.48
C SER A 631 -21.41 -26.40 5.94
N LEU A 632 -20.19 -25.97 6.26
CA LEU A 632 -19.71 -24.59 6.03
C LEU A 632 -18.96 -24.38 4.71
N SER A 633 -18.69 -25.45 3.96
CA SER A 633 -17.99 -25.41 2.67
C SER A 633 -18.43 -26.56 1.78
N ASN A 634 -18.37 -26.39 0.45
CA ASN A 634 -18.78 -27.39 -0.53
C ASN A 634 -17.95 -28.67 -0.49
N ARG A 635 -16.67 -28.59 -0.09
CA ARG A 635 -15.82 -29.78 0.05
C ARG A 635 -15.04 -29.77 1.35
N TYR A 636 -14.82 -30.96 1.87
CA TYR A 636 -13.99 -31.23 3.05
C TYR A 636 -12.89 -32.23 2.68
N MET A 637 -11.69 -32.01 3.18
CA MET A 637 -10.57 -32.94 3.08
C MET A 637 -10.17 -33.40 4.48
N TYR A 638 -10.21 -34.71 4.71
CA TYR A 638 -9.76 -35.37 5.94
C TYR A 638 -8.39 -35.96 5.66
N HIS A 639 -7.35 -35.41 6.28
CA HIS A 639 -5.96 -35.83 6.14
C HIS A 639 -5.47 -36.41 7.46
N PHE A 640 -4.90 -37.61 7.44
CA PHE A 640 -4.29 -38.22 8.62
C PHE A 640 -3.21 -39.21 8.21
N LEU A 641 -2.26 -39.45 9.12
CA LEU A 641 -1.32 -40.54 9.01
C LEU A 641 -1.93 -41.78 9.66
N ALA A 642 -1.74 -42.94 9.04
CA ALA A 642 -2.31 -44.20 9.49
C ALA A 642 -1.30 -45.33 9.42
N LYS A 643 -1.32 -46.21 10.43
CA LYS A 643 -0.55 -47.46 10.44
C LYS A 643 -1.45 -48.60 10.89
N PHE A 644 -1.43 -49.68 10.11
CA PHE A 644 -2.26 -50.86 10.28
C PHE A 644 -1.38 -52.04 10.66
N GLU A 645 -1.65 -52.68 11.80
CA GLU A 645 -0.83 -53.80 12.28
C GLU A 645 -1.61 -54.71 13.24
N GLY A 646 -0.87 -55.58 13.94
CA GLY A 646 -1.38 -56.46 14.97
C GLY A 646 -1.64 -57.89 14.51
N THR A 647 -2.23 -58.68 15.40
CA THR A 647 -2.44 -60.13 15.29
C THR A 647 -3.92 -60.53 15.14
N GLY A 648 -4.84 -59.57 15.06
CA GLY A 648 -6.25 -59.84 14.84
C GLY A 648 -6.57 -60.45 13.47
N THR A 649 -7.84 -60.84 13.28
CA THR A 649 -8.26 -61.78 12.21
C THR A 649 -8.70 -61.13 10.89
N THR A 650 -9.06 -59.84 10.89
CA THR A 650 -9.47 -59.13 9.66
C THR A 650 -8.67 -57.86 9.36
N ARG A 651 -7.84 -57.43 10.34
CA ARG A 651 -6.92 -56.28 10.32
C ARG A 651 -7.34 -55.16 9.39
N ARG A 652 -8.52 -54.60 9.66
CA ARG A 652 -9.08 -53.47 8.91
C ARG A 652 -9.26 -52.27 9.82
N ALA A 653 -9.07 -51.07 9.29
CA ALA A 653 -9.37 -49.83 9.99
C ALA A 653 -9.80 -48.73 9.00
N GLY A 654 -10.40 -47.65 9.50
CA GLY A 654 -11.00 -46.65 8.63
C GLY A 654 -11.56 -45.42 9.34
N LEU A 655 -12.12 -44.52 8.53
CA LEU A 655 -12.69 -43.24 8.97
C LEU A 655 -14.14 -43.09 8.49
N HIS A 656 -15.05 -42.93 9.44
CA HIS A 656 -16.38 -42.39 9.19
C HIS A 656 -16.33 -40.86 9.12
N PHE A 657 -16.95 -40.28 8.10
CA PHE A 657 -17.08 -38.84 7.91
C PHE A 657 -18.49 -38.47 7.44
N ALA A 658 -18.83 -37.17 7.52
CA ALA A 658 -20.19 -36.66 7.38
C ALA A 658 -21.20 -37.40 8.30
N CYS A 659 -20.76 -37.78 9.51
CA CYS A 659 -21.58 -38.51 10.48
C CYS A 659 -22.59 -37.58 11.18
N ASP A 660 -23.85 -37.98 11.26
CA ASP A 660 -24.89 -37.24 11.99
C ASP A 660 -25.02 -37.69 13.47
N ASN A 661 -24.81 -38.97 13.78
CA ASN A 661 -24.86 -39.50 15.15
C ASN A 661 -23.73 -40.53 15.41
N PRO A 662 -22.72 -40.19 16.23
CA PRO A 662 -21.52 -41.00 16.39
C PRO A 662 -21.65 -42.09 17.46
N THR A 663 -22.73 -42.08 18.26
CA THR A 663 -22.92 -43.01 19.37
C THR A 663 -23.52 -44.34 18.92
N LEU A 664 -24.09 -44.39 17.71
CA LEU A 664 -24.66 -45.60 17.13
C LEU A 664 -23.57 -46.47 16.48
N PRO A 665 -23.72 -47.82 16.47
CA PRO A 665 -22.71 -48.75 16.01
C PRO A 665 -22.09 -48.46 14.63
N ASN A 666 -22.87 -47.94 13.67
CA ASN A 666 -22.40 -47.60 12.32
C ASN A 666 -22.47 -46.10 12.04
N ARG A 667 -22.56 -45.28 13.09
CA ARG A 667 -22.53 -43.81 13.00
C ARG A 667 -23.71 -43.27 12.19
N ASN A 668 -24.84 -43.97 12.27
CA ASN A 668 -26.11 -43.63 11.64
C ASN A 668 -26.00 -43.27 10.15
N ASN A 669 -26.21 -42.01 9.73
CA ASN A 669 -25.98 -41.59 8.36
C ASN A 669 -24.54 -41.06 8.25
N SER A 670 -23.72 -41.77 7.49
CA SER A 670 -22.31 -41.40 7.29
C SER A 670 -21.76 -42.02 6.00
N TYR A 671 -20.59 -41.56 5.60
CA TYR A 671 -19.73 -42.28 4.67
C TYR A 671 -18.58 -42.92 5.44
N PHE A 672 -18.07 -44.02 4.92
CA PHE A 672 -17.00 -44.77 5.56
C PHE A 672 -16.02 -45.33 4.55
N VAL A 673 -14.72 -45.12 4.79
CA VAL A 673 -13.65 -45.74 4.01
C VAL A 673 -12.96 -46.80 4.86
N TRP A 674 -12.93 -48.04 4.37
CA TRP A 674 -12.21 -49.15 4.95
C TRP A 674 -10.87 -49.36 4.24
N PHE A 675 -9.82 -49.56 5.03
CA PHE A 675 -8.52 -50.06 4.59
C PHE A 675 -8.34 -51.45 5.19
N ARG A 676 -8.15 -52.46 4.35
CA ARG A 676 -8.17 -53.88 4.74
C ARG A 676 -6.81 -54.51 4.47
N LEU A 677 -6.02 -54.69 5.53
CA LEU A 677 -4.65 -55.19 5.43
C LEU A 677 -4.61 -56.63 4.93
N ASP A 678 -5.51 -57.49 5.41
CA ASP A 678 -5.51 -58.91 5.03
C ASP A 678 -6.03 -59.16 3.62
N ASP A 679 -7.07 -58.42 3.24
CA ASP A 679 -7.70 -58.54 1.92
C ASP A 679 -6.98 -57.72 0.84
N GLN A 680 -6.05 -56.83 1.24
CA GLN A 680 -5.34 -55.88 0.37
C GLN A 680 -6.32 -55.01 -0.46
N LYS A 681 -7.27 -54.40 0.25
CA LYS A 681 -8.37 -53.62 -0.36
C LYS A 681 -8.57 -52.26 0.29
N VAL A 682 -9.05 -51.32 -0.52
CA VAL A 682 -9.69 -50.08 -0.08
C VAL A 682 -11.14 -50.07 -0.55
N GLU A 683 -12.05 -49.83 0.38
CA GLU A 683 -13.49 -49.90 0.13
C GLU A 683 -14.20 -48.62 0.60
N ILE A 684 -15.15 -48.12 -0.18
CA ILE A 684 -15.97 -46.94 0.15
C ILE A 684 -17.41 -47.40 0.40
N TYR A 685 -18.00 -46.96 1.51
CA TYR A 685 -19.34 -47.31 1.95
C TYR A 685 -20.18 -46.06 2.22
N LYS A 686 -21.50 -46.22 2.04
CA LYS A 686 -22.52 -45.32 2.58
C LYS A 686 -23.29 -46.07 3.65
N THR A 687 -23.39 -45.47 4.84
CA THR A 687 -24.24 -45.95 5.92
C THR A 687 -25.56 -45.19 5.86
N VAL A 688 -26.68 -45.90 5.89
CA VAL A 688 -28.04 -45.33 5.88
C VAL A 688 -28.77 -45.84 7.11
N ASN A 689 -29.25 -44.93 7.97
CA ASN A 689 -30.00 -45.26 9.18
C ASN A 689 -29.32 -46.37 10.02
N ASP A 690 -28.01 -46.21 10.26
CA ASP A 690 -27.16 -47.11 11.05
C ASP A 690 -26.94 -48.51 10.43
N VAL A 691 -27.25 -48.68 9.16
CA VAL A 691 -26.98 -49.90 8.41
C VAL A 691 -25.87 -49.65 7.38
N ILE A 692 -24.78 -50.42 7.47
CA ILE A 692 -23.71 -50.41 6.47
C ILE A 692 -24.08 -51.34 5.31
N GLY A 693 -24.21 -50.79 4.11
CA GLY A 693 -24.55 -51.54 2.90
C GLY A 693 -23.36 -52.30 2.30
N THR A 694 -23.51 -52.77 1.06
CA THR A 694 -22.38 -53.28 0.26
C THR A 694 -21.41 -52.15 -0.10
N PRO A 695 -20.11 -52.45 -0.29
CA PRO A 695 -19.15 -51.45 -0.72
C PRO A 695 -19.59 -50.86 -2.07
N GLN A 696 -19.59 -49.53 -2.16
CA GLN A 696 -19.88 -48.80 -3.40
C GLN A 696 -18.66 -48.79 -4.32
N VAL A 697 -17.48 -48.86 -3.73
CA VAL A 697 -16.20 -49.10 -4.40
C VAL A 697 -15.44 -50.14 -3.60
N SER A 698 -14.79 -51.07 -4.29
CA SER A 698 -13.85 -52.04 -3.73
C SER A 698 -12.71 -52.21 -4.70
N ILE A 699 -11.56 -51.62 -4.41
CA ILE A 699 -10.35 -51.74 -5.23
C ILE A 699 -9.29 -52.58 -4.53
N THR A 700 -8.48 -53.28 -5.31
CA THR A 700 -7.24 -53.90 -4.80
C THR A 700 -6.20 -52.81 -4.62
N HIS A 701 -5.62 -52.72 -3.44
CA HIS A 701 -4.53 -51.79 -3.14
C HIS A 701 -3.60 -52.45 -2.13
N THR A 702 -2.33 -52.60 -2.50
CA THR A 702 -1.37 -53.35 -1.71
C THR A 702 -0.67 -52.45 -0.69
N PHE A 703 -0.67 -52.85 0.58
CA PHE A 703 0.05 -52.17 1.65
C PHE A 703 0.50 -53.13 2.75
N SER A 704 1.52 -52.69 3.48
CA SER A 704 2.29 -53.49 4.42
C SER A 704 1.84 -53.24 5.86
N ALA A 705 1.95 -54.28 6.67
CA ALA A 705 1.75 -54.18 8.11
C ALA A 705 2.83 -53.27 8.74
N ALA A 706 2.46 -52.54 9.80
CA ALA A 706 3.36 -51.71 10.61
C ALA A 706 4.10 -50.58 9.85
N GLN A 707 3.61 -50.19 8.67
CA GLN A 707 4.10 -49.03 7.92
C GLN A 707 3.13 -47.85 8.05
N TRP A 708 3.67 -46.64 8.20
CA TRP A 708 2.90 -45.40 8.18
C TRP A 708 2.57 -44.97 6.75
N TYR A 709 1.34 -44.51 6.56
CA TYR A 709 0.81 -44.03 5.29
C TYR A 709 0.14 -42.67 5.47
N ASP A 710 0.34 -41.78 4.50
CA ASP A 710 -0.41 -40.53 4.42
C ASP A 710 -1.72 -40.77 3.66
N ILE A 711 -2.85 -40.55 4.32
CA ILE A 711 -4.18 -40.79 3.76
C ILE A 711 -4.94 -39.47 3.71
N LYS A 712 -5.54 -39.18 2.54
CA LYS A 712 -6.49 -38.08 2.40
C LYS A 712 -7.79 -38.57 1.81
N VAL A 713 -8.92 -38.21 2.42
CA VAL A 713 -10.26 -38.43 1.88
C VAL A 713 -10.88 -37.09 1.58
N ILE A 714 -11.28 -36.85 0.34
CA ILE A 714 -11.97 -35.62 -0.07
C ILE A 714 -13.42 -35.96 -0.31
N PHE A 715 -14.33 -35.19 0.29
CA PHE A 715 -15.77 -35.30 0.08
C PHE A 715 -16.35 -33.98 -0.42
N ASP A 716 -16.95 -34.00 -1.60
CA ASP A 716 -17.78 -32.93 -2.14
C ASP A 716 -19.25 -33.22 -1.83
N ARG A 717 -19.83 -32.47 -0.90
CA ARG A 717 -21.22 -32.62 -0.46
C ARG A 717 -22.23 -32.11 -1.49
N ILE A 718 -21.79 -31.32 -2.48
CA ILE A 718 -22.67 -30.78 -3.52
C ILE A 718 -22.79 -31.79 -4.66
N THR A 719 -21.67 -32.34 -5.12
CA THR A 719 -21.65 -33.31 -6.22
C THR A 719 -21.78 -34.75 -5.76
N GLY A 720 -21.49 -35.02 -4.48
CA GLY A 720 -21.41 -36.37 -3.91
C GLY A 720 -20.11 -37.11 -4.21
N LYS A 721 -19.14 -36.45 -4.85
CA LYS A 721 -17.84 -37.05 -5.18
C LYS A 721 -17.01 -37.28 -3.92
N ILE A 722 -16.53 -38.50 -3.78
CA ILE A 722 -15.57 -38.96 -2.77
C ILE A 722 -14.29 -39.38 -3.51
N SER A 723 -13.15 -38.90 -3.05
CA SER A 723 -11.83 -39.28 -3.57
C SER A 723 -10.94 -39.73 -2.41
N VAL A 724 -10.25 -40.86 -2.58
CA VAL A 724 -9.31 -41.41 -1.60
C VAL A 724 -7.90 -41.37 -2.17
N TYR A 725 -7.01 -40.72 -1.42
CA TYR A 725 -5.61 -40.56 -1.71
C TYR A 725 -4.76 -41.37 -0.74
N TRP A 726 -3.69 -41.94 -1.27
CA TRP A 726 -2.71 -42.73 -0.53
C TRP A 726 -1.30 -42.27 -0.92
N ASN A 727 -0.53 -41.77 0.05
CA ASN A 727 0.77 -41.13 -0.18
C ASN A 727 0.71 -40.07 -1.30
N ASN A 728 -0.33 -39.22 -1.27
CA ASN A 728 -0.68 -38.21 -2.27
C ASN A 728 -1.10 -38.73 -3.67
N GLY A 729 -1.11 -40.03 -3.92
CA GLY A 729 -1.66 -40.61 -5.15
C GLY A 729 -3.16 -40.89 -5.04
N LEU A 730 -3.96 -40.47 -6.01
CA LEU A 730 -5.38 -40.80 -6.08
C LEU A 730 -5.55 -42.30 -6.37
N ILE A 731 -6.21 -43.05 -5.48
CA ILE A 731 -6.39 -44.51 -5.62
C ILE A 731 -7.84 -44.92 -5.86
N ALA A 732 -8.82 -44.20 -5.32
CA ALA A 732 -10.24 -44.55 -5.50
C ALA A 732 -11.11 -43.30 -5.61
N THR A 733 -12.19 -43.40 -6.38
CA THR A 733 -13.23 -42.37 -6.42
C THR A 733 -14.62 -43.00 -6.52
N TRP A 734 -15.61 -42.35 -5.92
CA TRP A 734 -17.02 -42.70 -6.03
C TRP A 734 -17.85 -41.42 -6.06
N THR A 735 -19.01 -41.41 -6.73
CA THR A 735 -19.94 -40.28 -6.69
C THR A 735 -21.31 -40.78 -6.27
N ASP A 736 -21.77 -40.30 -5.11
CA ASP A 736 -23.12 -40.55 -4.63
C ASP A 736 -24.10 -39.60 -5.31
N ALA A 737 -25.10 -40.14 -6.02
CA ALA A 737 -26.14 -39.33 -6.66
C ALA A 737 -27.06 -38.60 -5.67
N THR A 738 -27.06 -39.01 -4.40
CA THR A 738 -27.91 -38.46 -3.32
C THR A 738 -27.08 -38.16 -2.07
N PRO A 739 -26.16 -37.18 -2.14
CA PRO A 739 -25.17 -37.02 -1.10
C PRO A 739 -25.75 -36.50 0.21
N TYR A 740 -25.16 -36.91 1.33
CA TYR A 740 -25.51 -36.33 2.62
C TYR A 740 -25.12 -34.86 2.67
N ALA A 741 -26.16 -34.05 2.81
CA ALA A 741 -26.03 -32.61 2.86
C ALA A 741 -25.60 -32.11 4.23
N ASN A 742 -25.25 -32.89 5.26
CA ASN A 742 -24.74 -32.39 6.54
C ASN A 742 -23.95 -33.48 7.28
N GLY A 743 -23.08 -33.06 8.19
CA GLY A 743 -22.38 -33.93 9.11
C GLY A 743 -21.91 -33.14 10.33
N SER A 744 -21.92 -33.79 11.48
CA SER A 744 -21.63 -33.20 12.80
C SER A 744 -20.43 -33.84 13.47
N TYR A 745 -19.93 -34.97 12.96
CA TYR A 745 -18.84 -35.73 13.57
C TYR A 745 -17.92 -36.42 12.54
N VAL A 746 -16.74 -36.80 13.02
CA VAL A 746 -15.85 -37.80 12.40
C VAL A 746 -15.57 -38.91 13.40
N SER A 747 -15.34 -40.13 12.93
CA SER A 747 -15.11 -41.28 13.83
C SER A 747 -14.14 -42.27 13.22
N PHE A 748 -13.12 -42.66 13.99
CA PHE A 748 -12.26 -43.78 13.62
C PHE A 748 -12.86 -45.10 14.09
N ARG A 749 -12.64 -46.13 13.27
CA ARG A 749 -13.09 -47.50 13.51
C ARG A 749 -12.00 -48.47 13.11
N SER A 750 -11.75 -49.46 13.96
CA SER A 750 -10.99 -50.67 13.62
C SER A 750 -11.90 -51.91 13.68
N GLY A 751 -11.48 -52.94 12.96
CA GLY A 751 -12.03 -54.28 12.98
C GLY A 751 -10.90 -55.29 13.14
N ASN A 752 -10.70 -55.78 14.36
CA ASN A 752 -9.66 -56.74 14.74
C ASN A 752 -8.27 -56.32 14.22
N CYS A 753 -7.92 -55.04 14.37
CA CYS A 753 -6.69 -54.44 13.89
C CYS A 753 -6.14 -53.53 14.97
N LYS A 754 -4.85 -53.64 15.29
CA LYS A 754 -4.16 -52.57 16.00
C LYS A 754 -3.94 -51.40 15.02
N PHE A 755 -4.59 -50.28 15.31
CA PHE A 755 -4.65 -49.12 14.41
C PHE A 755 -4.03 -47.89 15.06
N SER A 756 -3.00 -47.33 14.45
CA SER A 756 -2.37 -46.08 14.89
C SER A 756 -2.71 -44.94 13.93
N ILE A 757 -3.05 -43.78 14.49
CA ILE A 757 -3.35 -42.54 13.78
C ILE A 757 -2.45 -41.43 14.32
N ASP A 758 -1.93 -40.63 13.41
CA ASP A 758 -1.18 -39.41 13.74
C ASP A 758 -1.62 -38.26 12.81
N GLU A 759 -1.38 -37.02 13.25
CA GLU A 759 -1.58 -35.78 12.51
C GLU A 759 -2.93 -35.59 11.80
N ILE A 760 -4.06 -35.94 12.41
CA ILE A 760 -5.38 -35.64 11.81
C ILE A 760 -5.57 -34.13 11.61
N LYS A 761 -5.84 -33.75 10.36
CA LYS A 761 -6.16 -32.39 9.91
C LYS A 761 -7.39 -32.43 9.00
N VAL A 762 -8.37 -31.56 9.27
CA VAL A 762 -9.53 -31.37 8.40
C VAL A 762 -9.52 -29.98 7.81
N TYR A 763 -9.61 -29.93 6.48
CA TYR A 763 -9.59 -28.73 5.65
C TYR A 763 -10.95 -28.51 4.99
N ARG A 764 -11.23 -27.25 4.68
CA ARG A 764 -12.41 -26.81 3.95
C ARG A 764 -12.02 -26.28 2.59
N SER A 765 -12.87 -26.46 1.57
CA SER A 765 -12.68 -25.76 0.29
C SER A 765 -12.79 -24.25 0.47
N ARG A 766 -12.00 -23.50 -0.31
CA ARG A 766 -11.98 -22.02 -0.30
C ARG A 766 -12.02 -21.39 -1.68
N ALA A 767 -12.16 -20.06 -1.69
CA ALA A 767 -11.84 -19.18 -2.81
C ALA A 767 -10.38 -18.68 -2.72
N GLY A 768 -9.99 -17.71 -3.55
CA GLY A 768 -8.66 -17.07 -3.52
C GLY A 768 -8.40 -16.20 -2.28
N SER A 769 -9.39 -16.03 -1.41
CA SER A 769 -9.23 -15.40 -0.10
C SER A 769 -10.21 -15.98 0.91
N VAL A 770 -9.86 -15.85 2.20
CA VAL A 770 -10.67 -16.31 3.34
C VAL A 770 -10.64 -15.28 4.46
N ASN A 771 -11.77 -15.10 5.13
CA ASN A 771 -11.84 -14.29 6.35
C ASN A 771 -11.58 -15.18 7.56
N VAL A 772 -10.72 -14.70 8.46
CA VAL A 772 -10.34 -15.38 9.71
C VAL A 772 -10.71 -14.48 10.87
N ASN A 773 -11.63 -14.92 11.72
CA ASN A 773 -11.98 -14.18 12.92
C ASN A 773 -11.01 -14.52 14.05
N VAL A 774 -10.73 -13.50 14.85
CA VAL A 774 -9.73 -13.51 15.91
C VAL A 774 -10.42 -13.06 17.19
N GLY A 775 -10.31 -13.85 18.25
CA GLY A 775 -10.89 -13.55 19.55
C GLY A 775 -11.19 -14.80 20.36
N SER A 776 -11.56 -14.65 21.63
CA SER A 776 -11.83 -15.81 22.50
C SER A 776 -13.11 -16.57 22.11
N GLY A 777 -13.14 -17.87 22.42
CA GLY A 777 -14.33 -18.71 22.30
C GLY A 777 -14.61 -19.28 20.90
N LEU A 778 -15.66 -20.10 20.80
CA LEU A 778 -15.95 -20.90 19.60
C LEU A 778 -16.46 -20.09 18.40
N ALA A 779 -16.77 -18.80 18.57
CA ALA A 779 -17.17 -17.94 17.47
C ALA A 779 -16.01 -17.58 16.51
N ASN A 780 -14.76 -17.83 16.90
CA ASN A 780 -13.56 -17.40 16.18
C ASN A 780 -12.74 -18.58 15.66
N GLU A 781 -12.15 -18.45 14.47
CA GLU A 781 -11.23 -19.44 13.93
C GLU A 781 -9.90 -19.48 14.70
N MET A 782 -9.38 -18.32 15.12
CA MET A 782 -8.18 -18.20 15.97
C MET A 782 -8.55 -17.70 17.37
N ARG A 783 -8.37 -18.57 18.37
CA ARG A 783 -8.92 -18.36 19.72
C ARG A 783 -7.90 -17.90 20.76
N TYR A 784 -6.62 -17.89 20.40
CA TYR A 784 -5.52 -17.63 21.32
C TYR A 784 -4.61 -16.49 20.82
N LEU A 785 -3.98 -15.84 21.79
CA LEU A 785 -2.94 -14.82 21.62
C LEU A 785 -1.57 -15.50 21.58
N ASN A 786 -0.56 -14.81 21.04
CA ASN A 786 0.83 -15.28 21.10
C ASN A 786 1.24 -15.48 22.57
N THR A 787 1.74 -16.65 22.97
CA THR A 787 2.19 -16.85 24.36
C THR A 787 3.50 -16.14 24.67
N SER A 788 4.26 -15.81 23.63
CA SER A 788 5.41 -14.92 23.68
C SER A 788 5.54 -14.19 22.33
N PRO A 789 6.31 -13.08 22.25
CA PRO A 789 6.53 -12.36 21.00
C PRO A 789 7.19 -13.18 19.89
N LEU A 790 7.78 -14.33 20.24
CA LEU A 790 8.48 -15.23 19.31
C LEU A 790 7.66 -16.45 18.88
N LEU A 791 6.52 -16.72 19.53
CA LEU A 791 5.66 -17.87 19.21
C LEU A 791 4.30 -17.41 18.70
N SER A 792 4.10 -17.56 17.39
CA SER A 792 2.83 -17.29 16.72
C SER A 792 1.70 -18.17 17.24
N ALA A 793 0.53 -17.54 17.47
CA ALA A 793 -0.65 -18.21 17.98
C ALA A 793 -1.52 -18.85 16.89
N GLY A 794 -1.30 -18.54 15.62
CA GLY A 794 -2.13 -19.01 14.53
C GLY A 794 -1.30 -19.58 13.38
N LYS A 795 -1.89 -20.52 12.65
CA LYS A 795 -1.39 -21.04 11.37
C LYS A 795 -2.53 -21.14 10.38
N ILE A 796 -2.31 -20.64 9.17
CA ILE A 796 -3.19 -20.87 8.03
C ILE A 796 -2.48 -21.84 7.11
N LYS A 797 -3.04 -23.05 6.99
CA LYS A 797 -2.53 -24.09 6.10
C LYS A 797 -3.32 -24.10 4.81
N SER A 798 -2.65 -24.34 3.68
CA SER A 798 -3.26 -24.43 2.37
C SER A 798 -2.74 -25.65 1.62
N ILE A 799 -3.64 -26.28 0.86
CA ILE A 799 -3.34 -27.35 -0.09
C ILE A 799 -4.28 -27.19 -1.28
N CYS A 800 -3.79 -27.36 -2.51
CA CYS A 800 -4.61 -27.29 -3.71
C CYS A 800 -4.49 -28.57 -4.53
N GLN A 801 -5.51 -28.80 -5.36
CA GLN A 801 -5.64 -29.94 -6.25
C GLN A 801 -5.80 -29.43 -7.67
N ASP A 802 -5.11 -30.03 -8.63
CA ASP A 802 -5.31 -29.77 -10.06
C ASP A 802 -6.40 -30.66 -10.66
N THR A 803 -6.68 -30.46 -11.94
CA THR A 803 -7.73 -31.20 -12.66
C THR A 803 -7.31 -32.64 -13.00
N ALA A 804 -6.01 -32.93 -13.05
CA ALA A 804 -5.47 -34.29 -13.17
C ALA A 804 -5.55 -35.09 -11.86
N GLY A 805 -5.78 -34.41 -10.74
CA GLY A 805 -5.92 -34.99 -9.42
C GLY A 805 -4.66 -34.94 -8.57
N ASN A 806 -3.58 -34.29 -8.98
CA ASN A 806 -2.39 -34.12 -8.14
C ASN A 806 -2.67 -33.12 -7.02
N LEU A 807 -2.05 -33.36 -5.86
CA LEU A 807 -2.14 -32.51 -4.69
C LEU A 807 -0.84 -31.75 -4.46
N SER A 808 -0.94 -30.46 -4.21
CA SER A 808 0.21 -29.65 -3.78
C SER A 808 0.81 -30.17 -2.48
N SER A 809 2.06 -29.78 -2.22
CA SER A 809 2.57 -29.80 -0.84
C SER A 809 1.73 -28.87 0.04
N ILE A 810 1.64 -29.19 1.33
CA ILE A 810 0.91 -28.35 2.29
C ILE A 810 1.78 -27.11 2.59
N TYR A 811 1.31 -25.94 2.21
CA TYR A 811 1.89 -24.66 2.62
C TYR A 811 1.30 -24.23 3.96
N PHE A 812 2.07 -23.55 4.79
CA PHE A 812 1.54 -22.86 5.97
C PHE A 812 2.12 -21.46 6.12
N HIS A 813 1.32 -20.57 6.69
CA HIS A 813 1.72 -19.23 7.10
C HIS A 813 1.45 -19.07 8.59
N ASP A 814 2.48 -18.72 9.35
CA ASP A 814 2.36 -18.36 10.76
C ASP A 814 1.69 -17.00 10.92
N VAL A 815 0.84 -16.87 11.93
CA VAL A 815 0.04 -15.67 12.19
C VAL A 815 0.26 -15.25 13.64
N ASN A 816 0.81 -14.04 13.81
CA ASN A 816 0.94 -13.41 15.11
C ASN A 816 -0.37 -12.73 15.49
N VAL A 817 -0.84 -13.02 16.69
CA VAL A 817 -2.14 -12.58 17.18
C VAL A 817 -1.97 -11.93 18.54
N ASP A 818 -2.43 -10.69 18.64
CA ASP A 818 -2.50 -9.97 19.90
C ASP A 818 -3.62 -8.92 19.82
N TRP A 819 -4.68 -9.09 20.61
CA TRP A 819 -5.80 -8.15 20.71
C TRP A 819 -5.86 -7.47 22.09
N THR A 820 -4.83 -7.60 22.91
CA THR A 820 -4.76 -7.04 24.25
C THR A 820 -3.82 -5.84 24.30
N PRO A 821 -4.23 -4.70 24.88
CA PRO A 821 -3.32 -3.58 25.11
C PRO A 821 -2.20 -3.92 26.12
N PRO A 822 -1.04 -3.25 26.02
CA PRO A 822 0.04 -3.40 27.00
C PRO A 822 -0.36 -2.86 28.38
N SER A 823 0.36 -3.28 29.43
CA SER A 823 0.11 -2.82 30.80
C SER A 823 0.29 -1.31 30.95
N ASN A 824 -0.41 -0.69 31.90
CA ASN A 824 -0.21 0.72 32.17
C ASN A 824 1.20 1.00 32.72
N ILE A 825 1.67 2.23 32.51
CA ILE A 825 2.89 2.77 33.11
C ILE A 825 2.70 2.83 34.63
N ALA A 826 3.63 2.26 35.40
CA ALA A 826 3.49 2.14 36.85
C ALA A 826 3.70 3.47 37.60
N PHE A 827 4.63 4.30 37.14
CA PHE A 827 4.93 5.62 37.71
C PHE A 827 5.55 6.54 36.66
N ILE A 828 5.43 7.85 36.85
CA ILE A 828 6.10 8.89 36.07
C ILE A 828 6.67 9.90 37.05
N ASN A 829 7.97 10.16 36.96
CA ASN A 829 8.70 11.15 37.73
C ASN A 829 9.01 12.35 36.83
N ASP A 830 8.75 13.57 37.31
CA ASP A 830 8.94 14.81 36.55
C ASP A 830 10.40 15.31 36.50
N GLY A 831 11.35 14.52 36.98
CA GLY A 831 12.78 14.85 37.00
C GLY A 831 13.63 13.92 36.13
N PRO A 832 14.94 14.22 36.00
CA PRO A 832 15.87 13.36 35.27
C PRO A 832 16.13 12.00 35.93
N ALA A 833 15.82 11.85 37.23
CA ALA A 833 15.93 10.58 37.95
C ALA A 833 14.86 10.48 39.05
N ALA A 834 14.92 11.36 40.06
CA ALA A 834 13.90 11.43 41.10
C ALA A 834 12.70 12.28 40.65
N ASP A 835 11.56 12.08 41.31
CA ASP A 835 10.40 12.96 41.16
C ASP A 835 10.71 14.35 41.74
N ILE A 836 10.24 15.40 41.05
CA ILE A 836 10.49 16.80 41.45
C ILE A 836 9.22 17.62 41.30
N SER A 837 9.01 18.57 42.22
CA SER A 837 7.84 19.45 42.18
C SER A 837 8.11 20.80 41.51
N THR A 838 9.38 21.15 41.27
CA THR A 838 9.78 22.46 40.72
C THR A 838 10.95 22.34 39.75
N VAL A 839 10.94 23.17 38.70
CA VAL A 839 12.01 23.26 37.69
C VAL A 839 12.35 24.72 37.41
N ASN A 840 13.63 25.01 37.12
CA ASN A 840 14.13 26.37 36.92
C ASN A 840 14.43 26.73 35.44
N THR A 841 13.92 25.93 34.50
CA THR A 841 14.05 26.14 33.06
C THR A 841 12.73 26.59 32.46
N THR A 842 12.79 27.44 31.44
CA THR A 842 11.59 27.92 30.72
C THR A 842 11.46 27.32 29.32
N ASP A 843 12.46 26.57 28.87
CA ASP A 843 12.57 26.06 27.50
C ASP A 843 12.60 24.53 27.42
N SER A 844 12.64 23.85 28.56
CA SER A 844 12.83 22.42 28.62
C SER A 844 12.27 21.81 29.89
N LEU A 845 11.76 20.58 29.78
CA LEU A 845 11.29 19.75 30.89
C LEU A 845 11.83 18.33 30.73
N ARG A 846 11.92 17.58 31.83
CA ARG A 846 12.40 16.20 31.84
C ARG A 846 11.40 15.29 32.51
N ALA A 847 11.41 14.01 32.15
CA ALA A 847 10.70 12.99 32.89
C ALA A 847 11.34 11.62 32.71
N ASN A 848 11.05 10.72 33.65
CA ASN A 848 11.34 9.29 33.55
C ASN A 848 10.15 8.46 34.08
N TRP A 849 10.00 7.23 33.62
CA TRP A 849 8.84 6.40 33.98
C TRP A 849 9.18 4.91 34.07
N GLY A 850 8.29 4.15 34.73
CA GLY A 850 8.37 2.69 34.83
C GLY A 850 8.06 2.00 33.50
N THR A 851 8.66 0.82 33.28
CA THR A 851 8.42 0.01 32.07
C THR A 851 6.99 -0.54 32.03
N SER A 852 6.40 -0.56 30.84
CA SER A 852 5.19 -1.34 30.54
C SER A 852 5.55 -2.79 30.19
N LEU A 853 4.58 -3.70 30.33
CA LEU A 853 4.72 -5.12 30.02
C LEU A 853 3.66 -5.54 29.01
N ASP A 854 4.11 -6.31 28.03
CA ASP A 854 3.25 -7.03 27.09
C ASP A 854 3.86 -8.40 26.80
N PRO A 855 3.28 -9.49 27.32
CA PRO A 855 3.81 -10.83 27.11
C PRO A 855 3.54 -11.37 25.70
N ASN A 856 2.62 -10.78 24.93
CA ASN A 856 2.14 -11.30 23.66
C ASN A 856 2.90 -10.72 22.47
N SER A 857 3.02 -9.38 22.39
CA SER A 857 3.67 -8.68 21.26
C SER A 857 4.85 -7.79 21.63
N ALA A 858 5.24 -7.76 22.91
CA ALA A 858 6.27 -6.88 23.48
C ALA A 858 5.95 -5.38 23.33
N ILE A 859 6.69 -4.56 24.07
CA ILE A 859 6.59 -3.10 23.92
C ILE A 859 7.37 -2.67 22.67
N PHE A 860 6.68 -1.96 21.78
CA PHE A 860 7.30 -1.38 20.58
C PHE A 860 7.93 -0.02 20.88
N ARG A 861 7.17 0.88 21.55
CA ARG A 861 7.66 2.21 21.94
C ARG A 861 6.79 2.86 23.02
N TYR A 862 7.34 3.90 23.63
CA TYR A 862 6.64 4.83 24.50
C TYR A 862 6.34 6.13 23.77
N TRP A 863 5.21 6.73 24.13
CA TRP A 863 4.82 8.06 23.69
C TRP A 863 4.72 8.97 24.89
N TYR A 864 5.16 10.21 24.75
CA TYR A 864 4.94 11.23 25.77
C TYR A 864 4.28 12.48 25.18
N SER A 865 3.56 13.22 26.01
CA SER A 865 3.07 14.56 25.74
C SER A 865 3.24 15.40 26.99
N ILE A 866 3.13 16.72 26.84
CA ILE A 866 3.19 17.65 27.97
C ILE A 866 1.96 18.56 27.89
N GLY A 867 1.33 18.77 29.03
CA GLY A 867 0.21 19.69 29.12
C GLY A 867 0.15 20.44 30.43
N THR A 868 -0.74 21.42 30.48
CA THR A 868 -1.03 22.22 31.69
C THR A 868 -2.05 21.54 32.63
N ALA A 869 -2.50 20.33 32.28
CA ALA A 869 -3.36 19.47 33.09
C ALA A 869 -3.05 17.99 32.77
N PRO A 870 -3.34 17.05 33.68
CA PRO A 870 -3.25 15.62 33.40
C PRO A 870 -4.03 15.23 32.14
N GLY A 871 -3.38 14.50 31.23
CA GLY A 871 -3.89 14.04 29.95
C GLY A 871 -3.85 15.08 28.82
N ALA A 872 -3.57 16.36 29.13
CA ALA A 872 -3.55 17.42 28.13
C ALA A 872 -2.27 17.38 27.29
N THR A 873 -2.38 17.75 26.01
CA THR A 873 -1.26 17.74 25.05
C THR A 873 -0.97 19.13 24.50
N ASN A 874 -1.35 20.17 25.23
CA ASN A 874 -1.37 21.56 24.78
C ASN A 874 -0.01 22.28 24.88
N THR A 875 0.98 21.69 25.56
CA THR A 875 2.36 22.21 25.61
C THR A 875 3.27 21.46 24.65
N GLN A 876 3.14 20.13 24.59
CA GLN A 876 3.82 19.25 23.65
C GLN A 876 2.83 18.16 23.22
N ALA A 877 2.59 18.04 21.92
CA ALA A 877 1.77 16.96 21.36
C ALA A 877 2.41 15.59 21.57
N TRP A 878 1.66 14.51 21.35
CA TRP A 878 2.19 13.14 21.45
C TRP A 878 3.42 12.94 20.55
N THR A 879 4.56 12.68 21.18
CA THR A 879 5.85 12.46 20.55
C THR A 879 6.34 11.05 20.89
N SER A 880 6.84 10.33 19.89
CA SER A 880 7.44 9.01 20.09
C SER A 880 8.79 9.15 20.80
N ASN A 881 8.97 8.44 21.91
CA ASN A 881 10.24 8.31 22.63
C ASN A 881 10.95 6.98 22.34
N LEU A 882 10.52 6.25 21.30
CA LEU A 882 11.01 4.91 20.97
C LEU A 882 10.96 4.00 22.21
N GLY A 883 11.94 3.12 22.41
CA GLY A 883 12.01 2.26 23.59
C GLY A 883 12.48 2.94 24.88
N ALA A 884 12.80 4.24 24.86
CA ALA A 884 13.38 4.91 26.03
C ALA A 884 12.32 5.24 27.09
N THR A 885 12.68 5.06 28.36
CA THR A 885 11.82 5.34 29.52
C THR A 885 12.13 6.67 30.21
N SER A 886 12.90 7.53 29.55
CA SER A 886 13.18 8.89 30.01
C SER A 886 13.34 9.83 28.82
N VAL A 887 13.08 11.11 29.03
CA VAL A 887 13.15 12.14 27.99
C VAL A 887 13.54 13.50 28.56
N THR A 888 14.22 14.28 27.72
CA THR A 888 14.32 15.74 27.88
C THR A 888 13.61 16.38 26.70
N ALA A 889 12.48 17.02 26.97
CA ALA A 889 11.75 17.81 25.99
C ALA A 889 12.35 19.22 25.94
N HIS A 890 12.70 19.68 24.75
CA HIS A 890 13.31 20.98 24.49
C HIS A 890 12.36 21.88 23.72
N THR A 891 12.75 23.14 23.51
CA THR A 891 12.00 24.13 22.71
C THR A 891 10.56 24.34 23.19
N LEU A 892 10.34 24.22 24.50
CA LEU A 892 9.04 24.43 25.12
C LEU A 892 8.83 25.93 25.42
N ASN A 893 7.57 26.38 25.39
CA ASN A 893 7.21 27.72 25.84
C ASN A 893 6.57 27.62 27.23
N LEU A 894 7.40 27.64 28.27
CA LEU A 894 6.93 27.45 29.64
C LEU A 894 6.71 28.78 30.35
N THR A 895 5.59 28.89 31.05
CA THR A 895 5.21 30.10 31.77
C THR A 895 5.59 29.99 33.24
N GLN A 896 6.20 31.04 33.78
CA GLN A 896 6.53 31.13 35.22
C GLN A 896 5.28 30.88 36.08
N ASN A 897 5.46 30.14 37.18
CA ASN A 897 4.42 29.73 38.12
C ASN A 897 3.36 28.75 37.61
N PHE A 898 3.44 28.25 36.37
CA PHE A 898 2.54 27.20 35.86
C PHE A 898 3.07 25.81 36.20
N ILE A 899 2.14 24.87 36.38
CA ILE A 899 2.42 23.44 36.57
C ILE A 899 2.24 22.72 35.24
N TYR A 900 3.22 21.89 34.88
CA TYR A 900 3.21 21.08 33.67
C TYR A 900 3.28 19.60 34.03
N PHE A 901 2.53 18.79 33.28
CA PHE A 901 2.38 17.35 33.51
C PHE A 901 2.91 16.61 32.29
N PHE A 902 3.76 15.61 32.51
CA PHE A 902 4.05 14.61 31.48
C PHE A 902 2.93 13.60 31.44
N ASN A 903 2.47 13.26 30.23
CA ASN A 903 1.58 12.13 30.02
C ASN A 903 2.28 11.09 29.17
N VAL A 904 2.23 9.83 29.59
CA VAL A 904 2.92 8.73 28.94
C VAL A 904 1.94 7.60 28.65
N LYS A 905 2.10 6.96 27.49
CA LYS A 905 1.44 5.70 27.14
C LYS A 905 2.43 4.79 26.40
N ALA A 906 2.27 3.48 26.55
CA ALA A 906 3.03 2.48 25.80
C ALA A 906 2.25 2.01 24.57
N GLU A 907 2.96 1.67 23.50
CA GLU A 907 2.46 0.99 22.31
C GLU A 907 3.13 -0.37 22.20
N ASN A 908 2.35 -1.44 22.02
CA ASN A 908 2.87 -2.79 21.83
C ASN A 908 3.18 -3.11 20.36
N GLY A 909 3.78 -4.27 20.10
CA GLY A 909 4.11 -4.73 18.74
C GLY A 909 2.89 -4.87 17.82
N ALA A 910 1.70 -5.06 18.39
CA ALA A 910 0.42 -5.12 17.68
C ALA A 910 -0.23 -3.75 17.39
N GLY A 911 0.40 -2.65 17.82
CA GLY A 911 -0.09 -1.29 17.60
C GLY A 911 -1.20 -0.85 18.56
N LEU A 912 -1.41 -1.59 19.66
CA LEU A 912 -2.36 -1.25 20.72
C LEU A 912 -1.68 -0.39 21.79
N PHE A 913 -2.45 0.51 22.40
CA PHE A 913 -1.95 1.47 23.38
C PHE A 913 -2.42 1.17 24.80
N SER A 914 -1.53 1.33 25.78
CA SER A 914 -1.93 1.39 27.19
C SER A 914 -2.81 2.62 27.44
N ASN A 915 -3.41 2.70 28.63
CA ASN A 915 -4.03 3.96 29.06
C ASN A 915 -2.97 5.06 29.17
N VAL A 916 -3.42 6.31 29.04
CA VAL A 916 -2.62 7.48 29.31
C VAL A 916 -2.46 7.66 30.82
N ILE A 917 -1.22 7.67 31.29
CA ILE A 917 -0.87 7.96 32.69
C ILE A 917 -0.20 9.33 32.74
N SER A 918 -0.51 10.14 33.75
CA SER A 918 0.06 11.47 33.94
C SER A 918 0.94 11.51 35.19
N SER A 919 1.97 12.35 35.17
CA SER A 919 2.74 12.68 36.35
C SER A 919 1.93 13.52 37.35
N ASN A 920 2.50 13.82 38.52
CA ASN A 920 1.91 14.73 39.51
C ASN A 920 2.19 16.21 39.23
N GLY A 921 3.09 16.51 38.29
CA GLY A 921 3.35 17.82 37.72
C GLY A 921 4.54 18.54 38.35
N GLN A 922 5.26 19.30 37.53
CA GLN A 922 6.35 20.17 37.95
C GLN A 922 6.02 21.65 37.70
N LYS A 923 6.24 22.48 38.71
CA LYS A 923 6.04 23.94 38.64
C LYS A 923 7.28 24.63 38.10
N VAL A 924 7.10 25.49 37.10
CA VAL A 924 8.18 26.35 36.58
C VAL A 924 8.43 27.49 37.54
N ASP A 925 9.60 27.51 38.16
CA ASP A 925 10.06 28.56 39.04
C ASP A 925 11.52 28.98 38.75
N THR A 926 11.67 30.06 38.01
CA THR A 926 12.97 30.69 37.69
C THR A 926 13.44 31.68 38.75
N THR A 927 12.62 32.00 39.77
CA THR A 927 12.99 32.96 40.83
C THR A 927 14.02 32.41 41.81
N THR A 928 14.30 31.10 41.74
CA THR A 928 15.26 30.39 42.60
C THR A 928 16.65 30.21 41.97
N VAL A 929 16.98 30.89 40.86
CA VAL A 929 18.36 30.93 40.34
C VAL A 929 19.02 32.27 40.67
N VAL A 930 19.92 32.27 41.65
CA VAL A 930 20.86 33.38 41.86
C VAL A 930 21.87 33.35 40.71
N ALA A 931 21.62 34.12 39.66
CA ALA A 931 22.58 34.36 38.59
C ALA A 931 23.72 35.28 39.09
N GLY A 932 24.96 34.79 39.00
CA GLY A 932 26.16 35.63 38.95
C GLY A 932 26.71 36.15 40.28
N ILE A 933 27.37 35.27 41.05
CA ILE A 933 28.28 35.74 42.10
C ILE A 933 29.50 36.39 41.41
N LYS A 934 29.60 37.72 41.51
CA LYS A 934 30.79 38.48 41.09
C LYS A 934 31.73 38.62 42.27
N GLU A 935 33.02 38.36 42.07
CA GLU A 935 34.04 38.62 43.07
C GLU A 935 34.10 40.12 43.39
N ASN A 936 34.15 40.47 44.67
CA ASN A 936 34.37 41.84 45.10
C ASN A 936 35.87 42.17 44.97
N SER A 937 36.23 43.11 44.10
CA SER A 937 37.63 43.49 43.83
C SER A 937 38.33 44.22 44.98
N ASP A 938 37.57 44.75 45.96
CA ASP A 938 38.06 45.80 46.86
C ASP A 938 38.13 45.39 48.36
N LEU A 939 38.03 44.10 48.69
CA LEU A 939 38.32 43.64 50.07
C LEU A 939 39.83 43.45 50.27
N ILE A 940 40.53 44.54 50.55
CA ILE A 940 41.98 44.57 50.79
C ILE A 940 42.35 43.83 52.11
N SER A 941 41.38 43.57 53.00
CA SER A 941 41.61 42.97 54.31
C SER A 941 41.27 41.47 54.43
N LEU A 942 40.93 40.77 53.35
CA LEU A 942 40.65 39.32 53.33
C LEU A 942 41.69 38.57 52.51
N GLU A 943 42.64 37.93 53.18
CA GLU A 943 43.64 37.04 52.58
C GLU A 943 43.14 35.60 52.60
N VAL A 944 43.36 34.85 51.52
CA VAL A 944 42.98 33.44 51.44
C VAL A 944 44.14 32.63 50.87
N PHE A 945 44.58 31.59 51.59
CA PHE A 945 45.73 30.79 51.20
C PHE A 945 45.69 29.34 51.76
N PRO A 946 46.19 28.35 51.00
CA PRO A 946 46.57 28.46 49.60
C PRO A 946 45.32 28.64 48.69
N ASN A 947 45.47 29.35 47.59
CA ASN A 947 44.46 29.43 46.52
C ASN A 947 45.20 29.42 45.18
N PRO A 948 45.31 28.28 44.47
CA PRO A 948 44.42 27.11 44.60
C PRO A 948 44.59 26.29 45.89
N PHE A 949 43.48 25.70 46.37
CA PHE A 949 43.45 24.87 47.59
C PHE A 949 43.17 23.40 47.24
N THR A 950 43.65 22.48 48.07
CA THR A 950 43.36 21.04 47.94
C THR A 950 42.32 20.62 48.98
N ASN A 951 42.73 20.17 50.16
CA ASN A 951 41.82 19.66 51.19
C ASN A 951 41.55 20.65 52.33
N GLN A 952 42.23 21.79 52.32
CA GLN A 952 42.09 22.84 53.31
C GLN A 952 42.36 24.20 52.69
N VAL A 953 41.57 25.19 53.10
CA VAL A 953 41.78 26.62 52.79
C VAL A 953 41.78 27.41 54.10
N ASN A 954 42.77 28.29 54.26
CA ASN A 954 42.84 29.22 55.38
C ASN A 954 42.49 30.62 54.89
N PHE A 955 41.86 31.42 55.73
CA PHE A 955 41.55 32.79 55.42
C PHE A 955 41.76 33.68 56.64
N LYS A 956 42.33 34.85 56.39
CA LYS A 956 42.64 35.87 57.38
C LYS A 956 41.87 37.13 57.02
N LEU A 957 41.03 37.61 57.94
CA LEU A 957 40.22 38.79 57.78
C LEU A 957 40.62 39.84 58.81
N GLU A 958 41.10 41.01 58.39
CA GLU A 958 41.30 42.15 59.29
C GLU A 958 40.05 43.03 59.29
N ASN A 959 39.41 43.17 60.45
CA ASN A 959 38.21 43.99 60.62
C ASN A 959 38.40 45.02 61.74
N PRO A 960 38.35 46.34 61.45
CA PRO A 960 38.66 47.37 62.43
C PRO A 960 37.53 47.67 63.44
N GLN A 961 36.39 46.97 63.42
CA GLN A 961 35.21 47.26 64.25
C GLN A 961 34.45 46.00 64.69
N ASN A 962 33.80 46.05 65.87
CA ASN A 962 32.95 44.97 66.39
C ASN A 962 31.82 44.63 65.41
N SER A 963 31.79 43.40 64.91
CA SER A 963 30.84 42.98 63.87
C SER A 963 30.41 41.53 64.07
N LYS A 964 29.17 41.20 63.70
CA LYS A 964 28.75 39.80 63.53
C LYS A 964 29.22 39.34 62.15
N ILE A 965 30.00 38.26 62.12
CA ILE A 965 30.60 37.75 60.89
C ILE A 965 30.17 36.30 60.67
N LYS A 966 29.59 36.02 59.50
CA LYS A 966 29.37 34.66 59.00
C LYS A 966 30.25 34.43 57.79
N ILE A 967 31.00 33.32 57.78
CA ILE A 967 31.84 32.95 56.65
C ILE A 967 31.39 31.58 56.15
N ALA A 968 31.11 31.47 54.86
CA ALA A 968 30.64 30.26 54.21
C ALA A 968 31.41 29.96 52.93
N LEU A 969 31.84 28.70 52.76
CA LEU A 969 32.26 28.18 51.46
C LEU A 969 31.02 27.82 50.66
N ILE A 970 30.91 28.36 49.44
CA ILE A 970 29.78 28.15 48.56
C ILE A 970 30.21 27.66 47.17
N ASP A 971 29.33 26.93 46.49
CA ASP A 971 29.55 26.57 45.08
C ASP A 971 29.16 27.69 44.11
N ILE A 972 29.38 27.47 42.81
CA ILE A 972 29.06 28.44 41.75
C ILE A 972 27.57 28.78 41.63
N PHE A 973 26.70 27.97 42.24
CA PHE A 973 25.24 28.17 42.29
C PHE A 973 24.80 28.84 43.60
N GLY A 974 25.75 29.20 44.48
CA GLY A 974 25.49 29.89 45.74
C GLY A 974 25.09 28.99 46.91
N ARG A 975 25.19 27.66 46.76
CA ARG A 975 24.83 26.72 47.84
C ARG A 975 25.94 26.68 48.90
N GLU A 976 25.57 26.85 50.16
CA GLU A 976 26.51 26.76 51.29
C GLU A 976 26.96 25.32 51.53
N LEU A 977 28.24 25.05 51.30
CA LEU A 977 28.88 23.75 51.51
C LEU A 977 29.39 23.59 52.94
N LYS A 978 29.83 24.69 53.56
CA LYS A 978 30.29 24.76 54.94
C LYS A 978 30.26 26.21 55.43
N ALA A 979 29.86 26.43 56.68
CA ALA A 979 29.84 27.77 57.28
C ALA A 979 30.34 27.78 58.73
N ILE A 980 30.86 28.93 59.16
CA ILE A 980 31.15 29.27 60.55
C ILE A 980 30.57 30.63 60.88
N GLU A 981 30.11 30.79 62.12
CA GLU A 981 29.66 32.06 62.67
C GLU A 981 30.57 32.47 63.82
N LEU A 982 30.97 33.74 63.82
CA LEU A 982 31.89 34.30 64.80
C LEU A 982 31.22 35.50 65.49
N LYS A 983 31.43 35.61 66.80
CA LYS A 983 31.08 36.79 67.61
C LYS A 983 32.37 37.37 68.14
N GLU A 984 32.88 38.44 67.54
CA GLU A 984 34.21 38.95 67.91
C GLU A 984 34.29 40.48 68.04
N GLU A 985 35.14 40.91 68.97
CA GLU A 985 35.59 42.29 69.18
C GLU A 985 36.73 42.63 68.20
N ALA A 986 36.94 43.93 67.91
CA ALA A 986 37.84 44.42 66.86
C ALA A 986 39.25 43.79 66.86
N GLY A 987 39.69 43.28 65.70
CA GLY A 987 40.97 42.58 65.52
C GLY A 987 41.07 41.80 64.19
N GLY A 988 42.19 41.07 64.01
CA GLY A 988 42.40 40.17 62.87
C GLY A 988 41.95 38.74 63.20
N VAL A 989 41.13 38.16 62.31
CA VAL A 989 40.52 36.83 62.47
C VAL A 989 41.18 35.87 61.50
N GLU A 990 41.78 34.79 61.99
CA GLU A 990 42.32 33.70 61.16
C GLU A 990 41.53 32.42 61.39
N GLN A 991 40.99 31.85 60.31
CA GLN A 991 40.15 30.65 60.38
C GLN A 991 40.48 29.70 59.23
N LYS A 992 40.11 28.44 59.41
CA LYS A 992 40.41 27.36 58.46
C LYS A 992 39.17 26.53 58.14
N PHE A 993 39.00 26.23 56.86
CA PHE A 993 38.07 25.21 56.40
C PHE A 993 38.84 23.99 55.92
N SER A 994 38.73 22.88 56.66
CA SER A 994 38.99 21.55 56.12
C SER A 994 37.78 21.08 55.33
N VAL A 995 38.00 20.66 54.09
CA VAL A 995 36.97 20.21 53.14
C VAL A 995 37.17 18.75 52.72
N SER A 996 38.07 18.01 53.37
CA SER A 996 38.42 16.62 53.04
C SER A 996 37.21 15.68 53.00
N ASN A 997 36.17 15.99 53.78
CA ASN A 997 34.98 15.15 53.91
C ASN A 997 33.84 15.57 52.96
N LEU A 998 34.06 16.58 52.11
CA LEU A 998 33.04 17.15 51.22
C LEU A 998 33.13 16.62 49.78
N ASN A 999 34.14 15.80 49.44
CA ASN A 999 34.36 15.22 48.10
C ASN A 999 34.17 16.24 46.95
N LEU A 1000 34.75 17.43 47.10
CA LEU A 1000 34.60 18.52 46.13
C LEU A 1000 35.33 18.20 44.83
N ALA A 1001 34.65 18.35 43.69
CA ALA A 1001 35.27 18.26 42.38
C ALA A 1001 36.20 19.46 42.11
N ASN A 1002 37.22 19.25 41.29
CA ASN A 1002 38.13 20.31 40.85
C ASN A 1002 37.34 21.39 40.09
N GLY A 1003 37.58 22.66 40.41
CA GLY A 1003 36.78 23.74 39.85
C GLY A 1003 36.77 25.02 40.67
N THR A 1004 35.88 25.94 40.30
CA THR A 1004 35.72 27.24 40.97
C THR A 1004 34.70 27.14 42.10
N TYR A 1005 35.04 27.73 43.25
CA TYR A 1005 34.17 27.93 44.40
C TYR A 1005 34.28 29.38 44.87
N PHE A 1006 33.44 29.79 45.83
CA PHE A 1006 33.51 31.12 46.42
C PHE A 1006 33.50 31.05 47.95
N LEU A 1007 34.22 31.97 48.58
CA LEU A 1007 34.07 32.27 49.99
C LEU A 1007 33.10 33.45 50.13
N LYS A 1008 31.95 33.22 50.76
CA LYS A 1008 30.97 34.25 51.14
C LYS A 1008 31.26 34.72 52.55
N VAL A 1009 31.57 36.01 52.72
CA VAL A 1009 31.79 36.66 54.02
C VAL A 1009 30.67 37.66 54.24
N GLU A 1010 29.83 37.44 55.24
CA GLU A 1010 28.78 38.37 55.66
C GLU A 1010 29.21 39.14 56.89
N ILE A 1011 29.39 40.46 56.77
CA ILE A 1011 29.72 41.35 57.87
C ILE A 1011 28.50 42.23 58.16
N ASN A 1012 27.90 42.10 59.35
CA ASN A 1012 26.69 42.83 59.74
C ASN A 1012 25.55 42.74 58.69
N GLY A 1013 25.41 41.56 58.08
CA GLY A 1013 24.37 41.27 57.09
C GLY A 1013 24.69 41.68 55.64
N LYS A 1014 25.87 42.26 55.36
CA LYS A 1014 26.31 42.56 53.99
C LYS A 1014 27.26 41.47 53.46
N PRO A 1015 26.93 40.77 52.36
CA PRO A 1015 27.76 39.70 51.82
C PRO A 1015 28.86 40.22 50.87
N PHE A 1016 30.02 39.59 50.96
CA PHE A 1016 31.17 39.77 50.08
C PHE A 1016 31.65 38.42 49.58
N TYR A 1017 32.18 38.35 48.36
CA TYR A 1017 32.56 37.11 47.72
C TYR A 1017 34.01 37.14 47.24
N LYS A 1018 34.77 36.10 47.61
CA LYS A 1018 36.14 35.87 47.14
C LYS A 1018 36.22 34.57 46.35
N LYS A 1019 36.82 34.59 45.16
CA LYS A 1019 36.93 33.41 44.30
C LYS A 1019 38.00 32.45 44.83
N LEU A 1020 37.68 31.16 44.85
CA LEU A 1020 38.59 30.06 45.20
C LEU A 1020 38.68 29.04 44.06
N LEU A 1021 39.85 28.45 43.89
CA LEU A 1021 40.12 27.39 42.93
C LEU A 1021 40.50 26.11 43.67
N LYS A 1022 39.77 25.02 43.42
CA LYS A 1022 40.05 23.68 43.95
C LYS A 1022 40.87 22.89 42.94
N GLU A 1023 42.05 22.44 43.36
CA GLU A 1023 42.94 21.54 42.60
C GLU A 1023 42.89 20.09 43.08
#